data_AF-A0A1H2KBK7-F1
#
_entry.id   AF-A0A1H2KBK7-F1
#
_cell.length_a   1.000
_cell.length_b   1.000
_cell.length_c   1.000
_cell.angle_alpha   90.00
_cell.angle_beta   90.00
_cell.angle_gamma   90.00
#
_symmetry.space_group_name_H-M   'P 1'
#
loop_
_entity.id
_entity.type
_entity.pdbx_description
1 polymer ?
#
loop_
_entity_poly.entity_id
_entity_poly.type
_entity_poly.pdbx_seq_one_letter_code
_entity_poly.pdbx_strand_id
1 'polypeptide(L)'
;MEPFVGNDYRKRVLAAVERRGGPDASDSFELYDLPLDEAERLADDAVSQRLDEVWAFWQKHRDHPKYRILVARLVAEHDARSAPLRHKTGRIAEARAARTGRELRDQERFELLDNAIARLNERYGGIPASKRAGLDDIGSMGGLAPDEIARRLRRHRIIDDTDVETPPLPPPVPSLTSRRRSQIAELLAEFDRLHDDHPTPTLFALLHLDTDDTADRGLITSRAAALNERARELPAGRFRAVIDELLVHVHSVLLAETALAEEYRRSMIEEVTEYLRPRVRAAVLVEDELGADDHGFLLEDAQRRGLGRRDARAVIAGLADDAGATVQPTSSGGHHTPDPLPVGTRERLWDSDLRAARAALRDGRPVRAQEAVDDARRAAGDDPAASRQVAAVADEVDRVLRRAAGDYRRALALAGDKRFVAALDLFETLGREARDIDLVVPGNMSLADHLERARQIVAAADELARASHADATPLLEMQGRIVDHEELNSAAAGYAVDPPRNPRVLSAAGATTVQWDPSSTPSAVYRVVRIGADGSSRTLGRTSSTELTDGTPAEHAPPVYEVTAVVGGRHSAPARTDAGRPGVATSPTAPAAATAPEPEPAPSDPPPISAVRVEGDTIRFEWPDGVTEAMVVIRTDAAPSDPADPRATASKVTNMRYQIDGGVPMSTNIPRPCHVAVASCRRTPAGALVVASAFGRSARAQAPARDC
;
A
#
# COMPACT_ATOMS: atom_id res chain seq x y z
N MET A 1 20.17 -19.02 41.44
CA MET A 1 20.39 -17.81 40.62
C MET A 1 21.74 -17.18 40.96
N GLU A 2 22.68 -17.19 40.02
CA GLU A 2 24.01 -16.57 40.16
C GLU A 2 23.92 -15.04 40.15
N PRO A 3 24.88 -14.28 40.70
CA PRO A 3 24.87 -12.81 40.67
C PRO A 3 24.96 -12.24 39.24
N PHE A 4 24.32 -11.10 38.98
CA PHE A 4 24.39 -10.45 37.66
C PHE A 4 25.78 -9.84 37.42
N VAL A 5 26.42 -10.22 36.31
CA VAL A 5 27.73 -9.70 35.90
C VAL A 5 27.63 -9.05 34.52
N GLY A 6 27.60 -7.72 34.47
CA GLY A 6 27.32 -6.97 33.24
C GLY A 6 28.27 -7.23 32.06
N ASN A 7 29.56 -7.53 32.32
CA ASN A 7 30.50 -7.87 31.25
C ASN A 7 30.26 -9.28 30.68
N ASP A 8 29.90 -10.25 31.54
CA ASP A 8 29.51 -11.59 31.10
C ASP A 8 28.22 -11.51 30.29
N TYR A 9 27.20 -10.85 30.83
CA TYR A 9 25.92 -10.61 30.18
C TYR A 9 26.08 -10.02 28.77
N ARG A 10 26.96 -9.04 28.60
CA ARG A 10 27.23 -8.44 27.28
C ARG A 10 27.80 -9.44 26.27
N LYS A 11 28.69 -10.34 26.71
CA LYS A 11 29.36 -11.32 25.85
C LYS A 11 28.47 -12.52 25.54
N ARG A 12 27.71 -13.00 26.52
CA ARG A 12 26.88 -14.19 26.39
C ARG A 12 25.50 -13.88 25.82
N VAL A 13 24.82 -12.86 26.35
CA VAL A 13 23.43 -12.53 25.99
C VAL A 13 23.39 -11.53 24.84
N LEU A 14 23.86 -10.28 25.03
CA LEU A 14 23.68 -9.24 24.00
C LEU A 14 24.37 -9.59 22.67
N ALA A 15 25.56 -10.18 22.71
CA ALA A 15 26.24 -10.60 21.49
C ALA A 15 25.52 -11.73 20.74
N ALA A 16 24.81 -12.61 21.47
CA ALA A 16 24.04 -13.69 20.86
C ALA A 16 22.73 -13.18 20.25
N VAL A 17 22.02 -12.30 20.97
CA VAL A 17 20.79 -11.64 20.52
C VAL A 17 21.04 -10.80 19.27
N GLU A 18 22.11 -10.00 19.26
CA GLU A 18 22.51 -9.18 18.09
C GLU A 18 22.79 -10.06 16.87
N ARG A 19 23.50 -11.17 17.05
CA ARG A 19 23.80 -12.12 15.95
C ARG A 19 22.54 -12.74 15.35
N ARG A 20 21.48 -12.90 16.15
CA ARG A 20 20.18 -13.43 15.72
C ARG A 20 19.23 -12.38 15.13
N GLY A 21 19.66 -11.12 15.02
CA GLY A 21 18.85 -10.06 14.41
C GLY A 21 17.94 -9.31 15.38
N GLY A 22 18.12 -9.47 16.70
CA GLY A 22 17.46 -8.64 17.70
C GLY A 22 16.61 -9.40 18.73
N PRO A 23 15.86 -8.66 19.58
CA PRO A 23 15.22 -9.20 20.77
C PRO A 23 14.04 -10.14 20.48
N ASP A 24 13.43 -10.06 19.29
CA ASP A 24 12.31 -10.94 18.91
C ASP A 24 12.75 -12.38 18.64
N ALA A 25 14.03 -12.57 18.30
CA ALA A 25 14.62 -13.89 18.10
C ALA A 25 15.09 -14.56 19.41
N SER A 26 14.77 -13.97 20.58
CA SER A 26 15.22 -14.45 21.90
C SER A 26 14.07 -14.44 22.90
N ASP A 27 14.08 -15.39 23.84
CA ASP A 27 13.03 -15.47 24.86
C ASP A 27 13.32 -14.58 26.09
N SER A 28 12.26 -14.28 26.83
CA SER A 28 12.30 -13.40 28.00
C SER A 28 13.28 -13.89 29.09
N PHE A 29 13.49 -15.20 29.23
CA PHE A 29 14.43 -15.75 30.21
C PHE A 29 15.89 -15.53 29.80
N GLU A 30 16.22 -15.64 28.52
CA GLU A 30 17.54 -15.31 28.00
C GLU A 30 17.84 -13.81 28.13
N LEU A 31 16.88 -12.95 27.75
CA LEU A 31 17.07 -11.49 27.78
C LEU A 31 17.33 -10.95 29.18
N TYR A 32 16.62 -11.47 30.19
CA TYR A 32 16.78 -11.06 31.59
C TYR A 32 17.76 -11.93 32.39
N ASP A 33 18.48 -12.84 31.72
CA ASP A 33 19.46 -13.72 32.34
C ASP A 33 18.89 -14.51 33.53
N LEU A 34 17.72 -15.12 33.33
CA LEU A 34 17.00 -15.92 34.30
C LEU A 34 17.09 -17.42 33.96
N PRO A 35 17.31 -18.30 34.96
CA PRO A 35 17.36 -19.75 34.71
C PRO A 35 15.97 -20.32 34.42
N LEU A 36 15.75 -20.71 33.15
CA LEU A 36 14.47 -21.27 32.67
C LEU A 36 14.06 -22.56 33.40
N ASP A 37 15.02 -23.39 33.81
CA ASP A 37 14.76 -24.66 34.49
C ASP A 37 14.37 -24.50 35.97
N GLU A 38 14.65 -23.34 36.55
CA GLU A 38 14.33 -23.01 37.94
C GLU A 38 13.09 -22.11 38.06
N ALA A 39 12.42 -21.77 36.96
CA ALA A 39 11.33 -20.77 36.91
C ALA A 39 10.25 -20.95 37.99
N GLU A 40 9.90 -22.20 38.34
CA GLU A 40 8.91 -22.54 39.38
C GLU A 40 9.40 -22.32 40.82
N ARG A 41 10.72 -22.37 41.04
CA ARG A 41 11.38 -22.28 42.36
C ARG A 41 11.95 -20.89 42.65
N LEU A 42 12.11 -20.05 41.63
CA LEU A 42 12.53 -18.66 41.81
C LEU A 42 11.48 -17.88 42.61
N ALA A 43 11.93 -17.09 43.58
CA ALA A 43 11.10 -16.19 44.36
C ALA A 43 10.87 -14.86 43.60
N ASP A 44 9.70 -14.25 43.77
CA ASP A 44 9.27 -13.07 43.00
C ASP A 44 10.13 -11.82 43.30
N ASP A 45 10.66 -11.71 44.53
CA ASP A 45 11.59 -10.67 44.96
C ASP A 45 12.95 -10.78 44.25
N ALA A 46 13.50 -11.99 44.20
CA ALA A 46 14.78 -12.26 43.56
C ALA A 46 14.70 -12.05 42.03
N VAL A 47 13.58 -12.42 41.41
CA VAL A 47 13.33 -12.14 39.99
C VAL A 47 13.17 -10.64 39.75
N SER A 48 12.39 -9.93 40.57
CA SER A 48 12.23 -8.48 40.45
C SER A 48 13.58 -7.76 40.56
N GLN A 49 14.42 -8.16 41.53
CA GLN A 49 15.78 -7.62 41.66
C GLN A 49 16.62 -7.85 40.40
N ARG A 50 16.58 -9.07 39.81
CA ARG A 50 17.29 -9.36 38.54
C ARG A 50 16.78 -8.50 37.39
N LEU A 51 15.47 -8.33 37.25
CA LEU A 51 14.86 -7.50 36.20
C LEU A 51 15.38 -6.05 36.32
N ASP A 52 15.42 -5.52 37.54
CA ASP A 52 15.90 -4.16 37.82
C ASP A 52 17.42 -4.02 37.55
N GLU A 53 18.23 -5.02 37.93
CA GLU A 53 19.68 -5.06 37.66
C GLU A 53 19.97 -5.02 36.14
N VAL A 54 19.26 -5.83 35.35
CA VAL A 54 19.40 -5.91 33.90
C VAL A 54 18.90 -4.62 33.23
N TRP A 55 17.76 -4.09 33.69
CA TRP A 55 17.22 -2.84 33.17
C TRP A 55 18.15 -1.65 33.45
N ALA A 56 18.68 -1.55 34.67
CA ALA A 56 19.67 -0.54 35.03
C ALA A 56 20.95 -0.66 34.17
N PHE A 57 21.37 -1.89 33.87
CA PHE A 57 22.48 -2.14 32.96
C PHE A 57 22.17 -1.63 31.54
N TRP A 58 20.98 -1.92 30.99
CA TRP A 58 20.57 -1.42 29.68
C TRP A 58 20.50 0.11 29.64
N GLN A 59 19.91 0.75 30.65
CA GLN A 59 19.84 2.21 30.75
C GLN A 59 21.24 2.85 30.70
N LYS A 60 22.21 2.27 31.41
CA LYS A 60 23.61 2.74 31.42
C LYS A 60 24.34 2.55 30.09
N HIS A 61 23.87 1.64 29.24
CA HIS A 61 24.52 1.26 27.98
C HIS A 61 23.70 1.65 26.73
N ARG A 62 22.74 2.58 26.87
CA ARG A 62 21.96 3.10 25.73
C ARG A 62 22.85 3.63 24.61
N ASP A 63 23.95 4.30 24.93
CA ASP A 63 24.87 4.87 23.95
C ASP A 63 26.04 3.94 23.59
N HIS A 64 25.93 2.63 23.83
CA HIS A 64 27.02 1.70 23.55
C HIS A 64 27.31 1.61 22.04
N PRO A 65 28.57 1.79 21.57
CA PRO A 65 28.88 1.91 20.14
C PRO A 65 28.37 0.76 19.27
N LYS A 66 28.42 -0.46 19.81
CA LYS A 66 27.99 -1.69 19.10
C LYS A 66 26.51 -2.05 19.31
N TYR A 67 25.92 -1.70 20.45
CA TYR A 67 24.63 -2.26 20.88
C TYR A 67 23.54 -1.20 21.07
N ARG A 68 23.79 0.05 20.66
CA ARG A 68 22.89 1.19 20.84
C ARG A 68 21.46 0.90 20.38
N ILE A 69 21.29 0.34 19.19
CA ILE A 69 19.98 0.04 18.60
C ILE A 69 19.26 -1.06 19.40
N LEU A 70 19.95 -2.18 19.66
CA LEU A 70 19.41 -3.28 20.44
C LEU A 70 19.00 -2.85 21.86
N VAL A 71 19.88 -2.12 22.56
CA VAL A 71 19.63 -1.65 23.93
C VAL A 71 18.50 -0.63 23.96
N ALA A 72 18.44 0.31 23.01
CA ALA A 72 17.34 1.27 22.94
C ALA A 72 15.98 0.56 22.83
N ARG A 73 15.90 -0.49 22.02
CA ARG A 73 14.70 -1.32 21.86
C ARG A 73 14.35 -2.10 23.12
N LEU A 74 15.33 -2.77 23.73
CA LEU A 74 15.15 -3.51 24.98
C LEU A 74 14.63 -2.61 26.11
N VAL A 75 15.10 -1.36 26.19
CA VAL A 75 14.61 -0.41 27.18
C VAL A 75 13.20 0.05 26.88
N ALA A 76 12.86 0.33 25.61
CA ALA A 76 11.52 0.76 25.22
C ALA A 76 10.44 -0.30 25.51
N GLU A 77 10.79 -1.58 25.36
CA GLU A 77 9.87 -2.71 25.52
C GLU A 77 9.96 -3.37 26.91
N HIS A 78 10.73 -2.81 27.84
CA HIS A 78 11.02 -3.40 29.15
C HIS A 78 9.74 -3.70 29.95
N ASP A 79 8.82 -2.74 30.05
CA ASP A 79 7.62 -2.88 30.88
C ASP A 79 6.74 -4.04 30.38
N ALA A 80 6.53 -4.11 29.06
CA ALA A 80 5.76 -5.18 28.43
C ALA A 80 6.44 -6.55 28.60
N ARG A 81 7.76 -6.63 28.38
CA ARG A 81 8.50 -7.91 28.42
C ARG A 81 8.76 -8.42 29.84
N SER A 82 8.86 -7.52 30.83
CA SER A 82 9.10 -7.91 32.22
C SER A 82 7.83 -8.30 32.97
N ALA A 83 6.67 -7.75 32.58
CA ALA A 83 5.40 -7.96 33.28
C ALA A 83 5.03 -9.44 33.52
N PRO A 84 5.15 -10.36 32.53
CA PRO A 84 4.85 -11.78 32.76
C PRO A 84 5.78 -12.46 33.76
N LEU A 85 7.03 -11.99 33.91
CA LEU A 85 8.06 -12.62 34.74
C LEU A 85 7.96 -12.25 36.23
N ARG A 86 7.32 -11.11 36.54
CA ARG A 86 7.27 -10.53 37.90
C ARG A 86 6.53 -11.40 38.91
N HIS A 87 5.53 -12.15 38.48
CA HIS A 87 4.72 -12.99 39.36
C HIS A 87 4.86 -14.47 39.01
N LYS A 88 4.91 -15.33 40.04
CA LYS A 88 5.07 -16.79 39.87
C LYS A 88 4.17 -17.40 38.81
N THR A 89 2.88 -17.09 38.81
CA THR A 89 1.91 -17.67 37.87
C THR A 89 2.20 -17.28 36.42
N GLY A 90 2.52 -16.00 36.17
CA GLY A 90 2.90 -15.50 34.85
C GLY A 90 4.23 -16.09 34.39
N ARG A 91 5.22 -16.17 35.30
CA ARG A 91 6.55 -16.71 35.02
C ARG A 91 6.49 -18.19 34.62
N ILE A 92 5.61 -18.98 35.24
CA ILE A 92 5.41 -20.39 34.86
C ILE A 92 4.80 -20.50 33.46
N ALA A 93 3.82 -19.66 33.13
CA ALA A 93 3.23 -19.64 31.79
C ALA A 93 4.27 -19.23 30.73
N GLU A 94 5.04 -18.17 30.99
CA GLU A 94 6.12 -17.71 30.14
C GLU A 94 7.22 -18.77 30.00
N ALA A 95 7.57 -19.48 31.07
CA ALA A 95 8.57 -20.55 31.03
C ALA A 95 8.11 -21.71 30.12
N ARG A 96 6.82 -22.06 30.16
CA ARG A 96 6.25 -23.07 29.25
C ARG A 96 6.31 -22.59 27.81
N ALA A 97 5.88 -21.35 27.54
CA ALA A 97 5.95 -20.77 26.20
C ALA A 97 7.39 -20.71 25.66
N ALA A 98 8.37 -20.33 26.49
CA ALA A 98 9.78 -20.32 26.13
C ALA A 98 10.33 -21.72 25.83
N ARG A 99 9.95 -22.74 26.63
CA ARG A 99 10.33 -24.15 26.37
C ARG A 99 9.75 -24.64 25.06
N THR A 100 8.44 -24.47 24.84
CA THR A 100 7.79 -24.84 23.58
C THR A 100 8.41 -24.11 22.39
N GLY A 101 8.70 -22.81 22.52
CA GLY A 101 9.37 -22.05 21.46
C GLY A 101 10.80 -22.53 21.18
N ARG A 102 11.56 -22.95 22.21
CA ARG A 102 12.88 -23.55 22.03
C ARG A 102 12.80 -24.93 21.38
N GLU A 103 11.86 -25.77 21.80
CA GLU A 103 11.61 -27.09 21.22
C GLU A 103 11.19 -27.00 19.76
N LEU A 104 10.30 -26.07 19.41
CA LEU A 104 9.89 -25.82 18.02
C LEU A 104 11.08 -25.39 17.17
N ARG A 105 11.88 -24.42 17.63
CA ARG A 105 13.09 -24.00 16.90
C ARG A 105 14.10 -25.13 16.75
N ASP A 106 14.26 -25.97 17.76
CA ASP A 106 15.15 -27.12 17.67
C ASP A 106 14.60 -28.17 16.68
N GLN A 107 13.30 -28.41 16.70
CA GLN A 107 12.63 -29.32 15.76
C GLN A 107 12.73 -28.80 14.32
N GLU A 108 12.51 -27.51 14.08
CA GLU A 108 12.69 -26.85 12.77
C GLU A 108 14.13 -26.98 12.25
N ARG A 109 15.15 -26.87 13.13
CA ARG A 109 16.56 -27.06 12.74
C ARG A 109 16.86 -28.48 12.26
N PHE A 110 16.25 -29.48 12.87
CA PHE A 110 16.45 -30.89 12.50
C PHE A 110 15.48 -31.39 11.42
N GLU A 111 14.36 -30.70 11.19
CA GLU A 111 13.29 -31.13 10.28
C GLU A 111 13.78 -31.41 8.87
N LEU A 112 14.60 -30.50 8.32
CA LEU A 112 15.14 -30.63 6.96
C LEU A 112 16.08 -31.86 6.82
N LEU A 113 16.88 -32.13 7.86
CA LEU A 113 17.76 -33.31 7.91
C LEU A 113 16.97 -34.61 8.14
N ASP A 114 16.01 -34.62 9.06
CA ASP A 114 15.20 -35.79 9.40
C ASP A 114 14.31 -36.21 8.22
N ASN A 115 13.74 -35.25 7.50
CA ASN A 115 12.98 -35.51 6.29
C ASN A 115 13.85 -36.09 5.17
N ALA A 116 15.11 -35.64 5.04
CA ALA A 116 16.04 -36.22 4.06
C ALA A 116 16.42 -37.67 4.44
N ILE A 117 16.70 -37.93 5.72
CA ILE A 117 17.02 -39.26 6.23
C ILE A 117 15.84 -40.23 6.10
N ALA A 118 14.62 -39.80 6.41
CA ALA A 118 13.43 -40.64 6.31
C ALA A 118 13.20 -41.11 4.87
N ARG A 119 13.33 -40.19 3.91
CA ARG A 119 13.18 -40.47 2.47
C ARG A 119 14.24 -41.42 1.92
N LEU A 120 15.49 -41.31 2.37
CA LEU A 120 16.56 -42.25 2.00
C LEU A 120 16.30 -43.65 2.58
N ASN A 121 15.85 -43.73 3.84
CA ASN A 121 15.53 -45.02 4.46
C ASN A 121 14.33 -45.71 3.79
N GLU A 122 13.30 -44.97 3.41
CA GLU A 122 12.11 -45.53 2.75
C GLU A 122 12.43 -46.15 1.39
N ARG A 123 13.34 -45.54 0.62
CA ARG A 123 13.68 -45.99 -0.74
C ARG A 123 14.79 -47.04 -0.79
N TYR A 124 15.85 -46.88 0.00
CA TYR A 124 17.04 -47.74 -0.08
C TYR A 124 17.14 -48.72 1.10
N GLY A 125 16.28 -48.61 2.13
CA GLY A 125 16.43 -49.37 3.36
C GLY A 125 17.67 -48.98 4.16
N GLY A 126 18.20 -47.77 3.95
CA GLY A 126 19.40 -47.21 4.56
C GLY A 126 19.90 -45.95 3.83
N ILE A 127 20.98 -45.35 4.31
CA ILE A 127 21.64 -44.16 3.76
C ILE A 127 22.81 -44.58 2.87
N PRO A 128 22.82 -44.29 1.56
CA PRO A 128 23.96 -44.60 0.70
C PRO A 128 25.23 -43.78 1.05
N ALA A 129 26.42 -44.35 0.86
CA ALA A 129 27.71 -43.79 1.25
C ALA A 129 28.05 -42.55 0.40
N SER A 130 27.72 -42.58 -0.90
CA SER A 130 27.85 -41.44 -1.80
C SER A 130 27.03 -40.22 -1.36
N LYS A 131 25.93 -40.44 -0.61
CA LYS A 131 24.98 -39.40 -0.18
C LYS A 131 25.28 -38.83 1.20
N ARG A 132 26.29 -39.36 1.90
CA ARG A 132 26.65 -38.94 3.26
C ARG A 132 27.12 -37.49 3.33
N ALA A 133 27.98 -37.08 2.41
CA ALA A 133 28.43 -35.69 2.31
C ALA A 133 27.24 -34.72 2.12
N GLY A 134 26.23 -35.13 1.33
CA GLY A 134 25.02 -34.34 1.13
C GLY A 134 24.15 -34.18 2.39
N LEU A 135 24.11 -35.17 3.28
CA LEU A 135 23.41 -35.06 4.56
C LEU A 135 24.17 -34.15 5.55
N ASP A 136 25.49 -34.12 5.48
CA ASP A 136 26.33 -33.18 6.24
C ASP A 136 26.10 -31.73 5.78
N ASP A 137 25.94 -31.51 4.48
CA ASP A 137 25.60 -30.20 3.91
C ASP A 137 24.17 -29.76 4.26
N ILE A 138 23.19 -30.67 4.16
CA ILE A 138 21.78 -30.47 4.53
C ILE A 138 21.65 -30.09 6.02
N GLY A 139 22.35 -30.80 6.91
CA GLY A 139 22.36 -30.46 8.32
C GLY A 139 23.03 -29.10 8.58
N SER A 140 24.10 -28.79 7.87
CA SER A 140 24.79 -27.49 8.00
C SER A 140 23.91 -26.32 7.55
N MET A 141 23.10 -26.48 6.50
CA MET A 141 22.11 -25.47 6.08
C MET A 141 21.04 -25.22 7.14
N GLY A 142 20.66 -26.23 7.92
CA GLY A 142 19.78 -26.12 9.09
C GLY A 142 20.44 -25.55 10.34
N GLY A 143 21.72 -25.14 10.26
CA GLY A 143 22.48 -24.62 11.40
C GLY A 143 22.85 -25.70 12.43
N LEU A 144 23.02 -26.95 11.99
CA LEU A 144 23.49 -28.06 12.83
C LEU A 144 25.02 -28.16 12.76
N ALA A 145 25.64 -28.47 13.89
CA ALA A 145 27.07 -28.74 13.94
C ALA A 145 27.38 -30.16 13.41
N PRO A 146 28.60 -30.40 12.86
CA PRO A 146 28.97 -31.70 12.30
C PRO A 146 28.79 -32.88 13.27
N ASP A 147 29.00 -32.67 14.58
CA ASP A 147 28.85 -33.68 15.60
C ASP A 147 27.38 -33.98 15.96
N GLU A 148 26.49 -33.00 15.83
CA GLU A 148 25.03 -33.16 15.96
C GLU A 148 24.49 -34.00 14.80
N ILE A 149 24.90 -33.68 13.58
CA ILE A 149 24.55 -34.42 12.36
C ILE A 149 25.06 -35.86 12.47
N ALA A 150 26.33 -36.06 12.82
CA ALA A 150 26.91 -37.38 13.00
C ALA A 150 26.22 -38.19 14.13
N ARG A 151 25.68 -37.54 15.16
CA ARG A 151 24.88 -38.21 16.21
C ARG A 151 23.53 -38.67 15.68
N ARG A 152 22.90 -37.85 14.83
CA ARG A 152 21.60 -38.14 14.21
C ARG A 152 21.73 -39.29 13.19
N LEU A 153 22.73 -39.23 12.31
CA LEU A 153 22.98 -40.24 11.27
C LEU A 153 23.36 -41.62 11.82
N ARG A 154 24.00 -41.69 12.99
CA ARG A 154 24.37 -42.94 13.67
C ARG A 154 23.18 -43.88 13.97
N ARG A 155 21.96 -43.36 13.94
CA ARG A 155 20.73 -44.14 14.16
C ARG A 155 20.26 -44.91 12.92
N HIS A 156 20.92 -44.73 11.77
CA HIS A 156 20.48 -45.25 10.48
C HIS A 156 21.58 -46.11 9.81
N ARG A 157 21.16 -47.12 9.02
CA ARG A 157 22.06 -48.09 8.34
C ARG A 157 22.72 -47.45 7.12
N ILE A 158 24.03 -47.64 6.89
CA ILE A 158 24.74 -47.11 5.70
C ILE A 158 24.91 -48.20 4.61
N ILE A 159 24.75 -47.85 3.32
CA ILE A 159 24.83 -48.72 2.13
C ILE A 159 25.92 -48.20 1.18
N ASP A 160 26.69 -49.04 0.47
CA ASP A 160 27.82 -48.62 -0.38
C ASP A 160 27.43 -48.61 -1.88
N ASP A 161 27.75 -47.54 -2.64
CA ASP A 161 27.14 -47.26 -3.97
C ASP A 161 27.99 -46.52 -5.03
N THR A 162 29.34 -46.51 -4.96
CA THR A 162 30.18 -45.71 -5.87
C THR A 162 30.64 -46.43 -7.15
N ASP A 163 30.57 -45.77 -8.33
CA ASP A 163 31.36 -46.12 -9.54
C ASP A 163 31.53 -44.97 -10.59
N VAL A 164 32.73 -44.92 -11.21
CA VAL A 164 33.21 -44.28 -12.49
C VAL A 164 33.95 -42.90 -12.50
N GLU A 165 34.90 -42.84 -13.45
CA GLU A 165 36.23 -42.21 -13.59
C GLU A 165 36.26 -41.05 -14.62
N THR A 166 37.20 -40.10 -14.52
CA THR A 166 37.29 -38.86 -15.37
C THR A 166 38.53 -38.85 -16.30
N PRO A 167 38.43 -38.45 -17.60
CA PRO A 167 39.59 -38.28 -18.50
C PRO A 167 40.08 -36.81 -18.65
N PRO A 168 41.30 -36.56 -19.20
CA PRO A 168 42.03 -35.27 -19.05
C PRO A 168 41.96 -34.28 -20.23
N LEU A 169 42.32 -33.00 -19.96
CA LEU A 169 42.18 -31.78 -20.81
C LEU A 169 43.39 -31.41 -21.73
N PRO A 170 43.20 -30.58 -22.80
CA PRO A 170 44.26 -30.01 -23.67
C PRO A 170 44.68 -28.54 -23.31
N PRO A 171 45.72 -27.93 -23.94
CA PRO A 171 46.53 -26.81 -23.40
C PRO A 171 46.04 -25.37 -23.72
N PRO A 172 46.61 -24.31 -23.08
CA PRO A 172 45.97 -22.99 -22.97
C PRO A 172 46.28 -21.98 -24.10
N VAL A 173 45.26 -21.19 -24.43
CA VAL A 173 45.26 -19.97 -25.26
C VAL A 173 45.22 -18.71 -24.34
N PRO A 174 45.48 -17.48 -24.83
CA PRO A 174 45.79 -16.33 -23.96
C PRO A 174 44.64 -16.01 -23.00
N SER A 175 44.92 -16.14 -21.70
CA SER A 175 43.90 -16.15 -20.67
C SER A 175 43.68 -14.78 -20.04
N LEU A 176 42.41 -14.43 -19.85
CA LEU A 176 42.00 -13.29 -19.04
C LEU A 176 42.40 -13.57 -17.59
N THR A 177 43.35 -12.80 -17.05
CA THR A 177 43.88 -13.07 -15.71
C THR A 177 42.80 -12.96 -14.62
N SER A 178 42.83 -13.84 -13.63
CA SER A 178 41.86 -13.84 -12.51
C SER A 178 41.83 -12.53 -11.73
N ARG A 179 42.98 -11.82 -11.67
CA ARG A 179 43.08 -10.48 -11.10
C ARG A 179 42.23 -9.47 -11.86
N ARG A 180 42.28 -9.50 -13.21
CA ARG A 180 41.50 -8.59 -14.06
C ARG A 180 39.99 -8.88 -13.96
N ARG A 181 39.61 -10.16 -13.81
CA ARG A 181 38.21 -10.54 -13.53
C ARG A 181 37.71 -10.00 -12.18
N SER A 182 38.53 -10.13 -11.14
CA SER A 182 38.21 -9.61 -9.80
C SER A 182 38.03 -8.08 -9.82
N GLN A 183 38.91 -7.37 -10.53
CA GLN A 183 38.80 -5.91 -10.71
C GLN A 183 37.50 -5.50 -11.40
N ILE A 184 37.10 -6.21 -12.47
CA ILE A 184 35.83 -5.95 -13.16
C ILE A 184 34.64 -6.17 -12.21
N ALA A 185 34.65 -7.26 -11.44
CA ALA A 185 33.58 -7.56 -10.48
C ALA A 185 33.48 -6.51 -9.36
N GLU A 186 34.62 -6.03 -8.84
CA GLU A 186 34.66 -4.96 -7.84
C GLU A 186 34.09 -3.64 -8.37
N LEU A 187 34.41 -3.28 -9.61
CA LEU A 187 33.90 -2.08 -10.28
C LEU A 187 32.40 -2.19 -10.58
N LEU A 188 31.91 -3.35 -11.03
CA LEU A 188 30.47 -3.59 -11.23
C LEU A 188 29.69 -3.53 -9.91
N ALA A 189 30.23 -4.13 -8.85
CA ALA A 189 29.63 -4.03 -7.52
C ALA A 189 29.65 -2.58 -6.98
N GLU A 190 30.65 -1.79 -7.35
CA GLU A 190 30.68 -0.36 -7.03
C GLU A 190 29.68 0.45 -7.85
N PHE A 191 29.52 0.13 -9.14
CA PHE A 191 28.50 0.71 -9.99
C PHE A 191 27.09 0.48 -9.42
N ASP A 192 26.77 -0.76 -9.04
CA ASP A 192 25.49 -1.12 -8.41
C ASP A 192 25.26 -0.42 -7.07
N ARG A 193 26.31 -0.13 -6.30
CA ARG A 193 26.18 0.63 -5.04
C ARG A 193 25.89 2.12 -5.25
N LEU A 194 26.30 2.67 -6.39
CA LEU A 194 26.15 4.09 -6.72
C LEU A 194 24.89 4.36 -7.57
N HIS A 195 24.18 3.32 -7.98
CA HIS A 195 23.04 3.38 -8.88
C HIS A 195 21.88 2.52 -8.34
N ASP A 196 20.77 3.15 -7.93
CA ASP A 196 19.57 2.49 -7.39
C ASP A 196 18.70 1.86 -8.50
N ASP A 197 19.27 0.97 -9.32
CA ASP A 197 18.59 0.22 -10.40
C ASP A 197 18.84 -1.30 -10.26
N HIS A 198 18.45 -2.09 -11.27
CA HIS A 198 18.69 -3.54 -11.29
C HIS A 198 20.18 -3.89 -11.27
N PRO A 199 20.59 -4.99 -10.58
CA PRO A 199 21.99 -5.37 -10.46
C PRO A 199 22.62 -5.62 -11.83
N THR A 200 23.88 -5.18 -11.99
CA THR A 200 24.65 -5.26 -13.23
C THR A 200 25.77 -6.29 -13.06
N PRO A 201 25.47 -7.60 -13.17
CA PRO A 201 26.43 -8.64 -12.80
C PRO A 201 27.63 -8.76 -13.74
N THR A 202 27.55 -8.20 -14.96
CA THR A 202 28.52 -8.45 -16.04
C THR A 202 28.74 -7.22 -16.91
N LEU A 203 29.85 -7.18 -17.66
CA LEU A 203 30.08 -6.12 -18.66
C LEU A 203 29.05 -6.15 -19.80
N PHE A 204 28.45 -7.32 -20.10
CA PHE A 204 27.33 -7.41 -21.05
C PHE A 204 26.08 -6.74 -20.48
N ALA A 205 25.75 -7.02 -19.21
CA ALA A 205 24.61 -6.42 -18.53
C ALA A 205 24.73 -4.88 -18.43
N LEU A 206 25.95 -4.37 -18.24
CA LEU A 206 26.23 -2.92 -18.26
C LEU A 206 25.86 -2.27 -19.59
N LEU A 207 25.93 -3.02 -20.70
CA LEU A 207 25.54 -2.58 -22.04
C LEU A 207 24.07 -2.92 -22.38
N HIS A 208 23.34 -3.48 -21.42
CA HIS A 208 22.02 -4.09 -21.59
C HIS A 208 22.02 -5.19 -22.66
N LEU A 209 23.02 -6.07 -22.59
CA LEU A 209 23.24 -7.26 -23.41
C LEU A 209 23.41 -8.49 -22.52
N ASP A 210 23.39 -9.68 -23.12
CA ASP A 210 23.71 -10.94 -22.41
C ASP A 210 24.83 -11.73 -23.11
N THR A 211 25.19 -12.90 -22.57
CA THR A 211 26.28 -13.72 -23.13
C THR A 211 25.99 -14.31 -24.52
N ASP A 212 24.73 -14.35 -24.95
CA ASP A 212 24.36 -14.79 -26.30
C ASP A 212 24.70 -13.73 -27.36
N ASP A 213 24.79 -12.46 -26.96
CA ASP A 213 25.19 -11.35 -27.84
C ASP A 213 26.71 -11.27 -28.08
N THR A 214 27.52 -12.16 -27.48
CA THR A 214 29.00 -12.09 -27.53
C THR A 214 29.55 -12.03 -28.96
N ALA A 215 28.88 -12.69 -29.90
CA ALA A 215 29.30 -12.71 -31.30
C ALA A 215 28.93 -11.42 -32.08
N ASP A 216 27.96 -10.64 -31.61
CA ASP A 216 27.51 -9.40 -32.28
C ASP A 216 28.37 -8.20 -31.87
N ARG A 217 29.57 -8.15 -32.42
CA ARG A 217 30.53 -7.06 -32.18
C ARG A 217 29.97 -5.69 -32.59
N GLY A 218 29.08 -5.63 -33.59
CA GLY A 218 28.45 -4.39 -34.02
C GLY A 218 27.51 -3.84 -32.94
N LEU A 219 26.68 -4.70 -32.38
CA LEU A 219 25.79 -4.37 -31.28
C LEU A 219 26.57 -3.95 -30.03
N ILE A 220 27.59 -4.70 -29.60
CA ILE A 220 28.45 -4.34 -28.46
C ILE A 220 29.09 -2.97 -28.66
N THR A 221 29.61 -2.70 -29.86
CA THR A 221 30.22 -1.39 -30.19
C THR A 221 29.19 -0.26 -30.08
N SER A 222 27.99 -0.47 -30.62
CA SER A 222 26.93 0.54 -30.60
C SER A 222 26.47 0.86 -29.16
N ARG A 223 26.33 -0.15 -28.30
CA ARG A 223 25.93 0.02 -26.90
C ARG A 223 27.02 0.67 -26.07
N ALA A 224 28.29 0.31 -26.30
CA ALA A 224 29.43 0.94 -25.64
C ALA A 224 29.55 2.43 -26.00
N ALA A 225 29.28 2.79 -27.28
CA ALA A 225 29.25 4.18 -27.71
C ALA A 225 28.12 4.98 -27.03
N ALA A 226 26.90 4.43 -26.98
CA ALA A 226 25.77 5.07 -26.31
C ALA A 226 26.00 5.27 -24.80
N LEU A 227 26.62 4.30 -24.12
CA LEU A 227 27.00 4.43 -22.71
C LEU A 227 28.06 5.53 -22.51
N ASN A 228 29.06 5.62 -23.40
CA ASN A 228 30.09 6.66 -23.36
C ASN A 228 29.50 8.07 -23.59
N GLU A 229 28.54 8.22 -24.51
CA GLU A 229 27.84 9.49 -24.71
C GLU A 229 27.09 9.93 -23.45
N ARG A 230 26.32 9.01 -22.83
CA ARG A 230 25.64 9.26 -21.55
C ARG A 230 26.61 9.59 -20.42
N ALA A 231 27.73 8.89 -20.34
CA ALA A 231 28.76 9.14 -19.31
C ALA A 231 29.34 10.56 -19.39
N ARG A 232 29.44 11.13 -20.59
CA ARG A 232 29.94 12.50 -20.80
C ARG A 232 28.98 13.58 -20.30
N GLU A 233 27.69 13.31 -20.36
CA GLU A 233 26.63 14.19 -19.87
C GLU A 233 26.58 14.22 -18.33
N LEU A 234 27.12 13.19 -17.66
CA LEU A 234 27.17 13.14 -16.20
C LEU A 234 28.19 14.15 -15.62
N PRO A 235 27.88 14.79 -14.48
CA PRO A 235 28.84 15.61 -13.75
C PRO A 235 30.11 14.83 -13.36
N ALA A 236 31.24 15.55 -13.24
CA ALA A 236 32.47 14.95 -12.72
C ALA A 236 32.27 14.49 -11.27
N GLY A 237 32.48 13.20 -11.01
CA GLY A 237 32.26 12.57 -9.71
C GLY A 237 32.59 11.08 -9.72
N ARG A 238 32.46 10.40 -8.57
CA ARG A 238 32.84 8.98 -8.43
C ARG A 238 32.04 8.06 -9.37
N PHE A 239 30.74 8.30 -9.51
CA PHE A 239 29.87 7.51 -10.38
C PHE A 239 30.35 7.56 -11.85
N ARG A 240 30.64 8.75 -12.37
CA ARG A 240 31.22 8.92 -13.71
C ARG A 240 32.58 8.24 -13.84
N ALA A 241 33.45 8.36 -12.84
CA ALA A 241 34.76 7.70 -12.85
C ALA A 241 34.64 6.16 -12.94
N VAL A 242 33.71 5.56 -12.20
CA VAL A 242 33.44 4.11 -12.26
C VAL A 242 32.95 3.70 -13.65
N ILE A 243 32.07 4.48 -14.27
CA ILE A 243 31.62 4.23 -15.66
C ILE A 243 32.78 4.33 -16.65
N ASP A 244 33.65 5.33 -16.52
CA ASP A 244 34.83 5.49 -17.38
C ASP A 244 35.80 4.29 -17.24
N GLU A 245 36.06 3.85 -16.01
CA GLU A 245 36.88 2.66 -15.71
C GLU A 245 36.26 1.37 -16.28
N LEU A 246 34.94 1.20 -16.13
CA LEU A 246 34.21 0.07 -16.72
C LEU A 246 34.22 0.11 -18.25
N LEU A 247 34.09 1.29 -18.87
CA LEU A 247 34.21 1.46 -20.32
C LEU A 247 35.60 1.09 -20.83
N VAL A 248 36.67 1.34 -20.06
CA VAL A 248 38.02 0.84 -20.39
C VAL A 248 38.03 -0.69 -20.42
N HIS A 249 37.38 -1.36 -19.47
CA HIS A 249 37.25 -2.82 -19.46
C HIS A 249 36.39 -3.35 -20.62
N VAL A 250 35.28 -2.68 -20.96
CA VAL A 250 34.48 -3.00 -22.16
C VAL A 250 35.34 -2.96 -23.41
N HIS A 251 36.10 -1.87 -23.62
CA HIS A 251 36.94 -1.73 -24.80
C HIS A 251 38.08 -2.76 -24.85
N SER A 252 38.67 -3.06 -23.70
CA SER A 252 39.88 -3.89 -23.60
C SER A 252 39.62 -5.39 -23.41
N VAL A 253 38.37 -5.80 -23.11
CA VAL A 253 37.95 -7.19 -22.94
C VAL A 253 36.93 -7.61 -23.99
N LEU A 254 35.88 -6.81 -24.23
CA LEU A 254 34.81 -7.15 -25.18
C LEU A 254 35.13 -6.70 -26.61
N LEU A 255 35.77 -5.54 -26.78
CA LEU A 255 36.03 -4.94 -28.11
C LEU A 255 37.47 -5.00 -28.58
N ALA A 256 38.41 -5.53 -27.79
CA ALA A 256 39.81 -5.67 -28.22
C ALA A 256 39.94 -6.84 -29.20
N GLU A 257 39.75 -8.06 -28.71
CA GLU A 257 39.89 -9.29 -29.48
C GLU A 257 38.68 -10.20 -29.22
N THR A 258 38.15 -10.84 -30.26
CA THR A 258 37.03 -11.78 -30.10
C THR A 258 37.38 -12.93 -29.16
N ALA A 259 38.63 -13.39 -29.17
CA ALA A 259 39.11 -14.43 -28.26
C ALA A 259 38.98 -14.04 -26.78
N LEU A 260 39.24 -12.77 -26.43
CA LEU A 260 39.12 -12.28 -25.06
C LEU A 260 37.65 -12.11 -24.61
N ALA A 261 36.76 -11.72 -25.53
CA ALA A 261 35.32 -11.67 -25.27
C ALA A 261 34.76 -13.07 -25.02
N GLU A 262 35.17 -14.06 -25.82
CA GLU A 262 34.82 -15.47 -25.63
C GLU A 262 35.42 -16.08 -24.36
N GLU A 263 36.65 -15.69 -23.99
CA GLU A 263 37.28 -16.08 -22.72
C GLU A 263 36.49 -15.54 -21.52
N TYR A 264 36.08 -14.27 -21.58
CA TYR A 264 35.27 -13.63 -20.55
C TYR A 264 33.90 -14.30 -20.42
N ARG A 265 33.20 -14.51 -21.54
CA ARG A 265 31.95 -15.28 -21.63
C ARG A 265 32.10 -16.67 -21.02
N ARG A 266 33.14 -17.42 -21.40
CA ARG A 266 33.40 -18.77 -20.86
C ARG A 266 33.59 -18.74 -19.35
N SER A 267 34.35 -17.78 -18.84
CA SER A 267 34.59 -17.65 -17.40
C SER A 267 33.29 -17.39 -16.60
N MET A 268 32.34 -16.66 -17.17
CA MET A 268 31.03 -16.45 -16.56
C MET A 268 30.16 -17.72 -16.60
N ILE A 269 30.18 -18.44 -17.72
CA ILE A 269 29.50 -19.73 -17.85
C ILE A 269 30.04 -20.71 -16.79
N GLU A 270 31.36 -20.78 -16.60
CA GLU A 270 31.99 -21.62 -15.57
C GLU A 270 31.54 -21.23 -14.15
N GLU A 271 31.58 -19.94 -13.80
CA GLU A 271 31.17 -19.46 -12.48
C GLU A 271 29.68 -19.77 -12.18
N VAL A 272 28.80 -19.51 -13.14
CA VAL A 272 27.37 -19.81 -13.00
C VAL A 272 27.11 -21.32 -12.99
N THR A 273 27.88 -22.10 -13.75
CA THR A 273 27.80 -23.58 -13.71
C THR A 273 28.16 -24.13 -12.33
N GLU A 274 29.24 -23.65 -11.72
CA GLU A 274 29.62 -24.04 -10.34
C GLU A 274 28.53 -23.68 -9.33
N TYR A 275 27.89 -22.53 -9.50
CA TYR A 275 26.78 -22.09 -8.64
C TYR A 275 25.49 -22.91 -8.84
N LEU A 276 25.15 -23.25 -10.09
CA LEU A 276 23.93 -23.99 -10.43
C LEU A 276 24.08 -25.49 -10.17
N ARG A 277 25.28 -26.06 -10.22
CA ARG A 277 25.54 -27.49 -10.00
C ARG A 277 24.87 -28.05 -8.73
N PRO A 278 25.01 -27.45 -7.53
CA PRO A 278 24.32 -27.95 -6.34
C PRO A 278 22.80 -27.77 -6.40
N ARG A 279 22.30 -26.76 -7.13
CA ARG A 279 20.86 -26.43 -7.24
C ARG A 279 20.13 -27.36 -8.20
N VAL A 280 20.74 -27.67 -9.35
CA VAL A 280 20.24 -28.66 -10.30
C VAL A 280 20.20 -30.03 -9.64
N ARG A 281 21.26 -30.41 -8.91
CA ARG A 281 21.29 -31.67 -8.14
C ARG A 281 20.20 -31.74 -7.08
N ALA A 282 19.84 -30.62 -6.45
CA ALA A 282 18.73 -30.55 -5.50
C ALA A 282 17.37 -30.68 -6.20
N ALA A 283 17.20 -30.04 -7.36
CA ALA A 283 15.95 -30.10 -8.14
C ALA A 283 15.69 -31.48 -8.76
N VAL A 284 16.74 -32.16 -9.22
CA VAL A 284 16.67 -33.51 -9.82
C VAL A 284 16.45 -34.64 -8.79
N LEU A 285 16.69 -34.37 -7.50
CA LEU A 285 16.83 -35.36 -6.44
C LEU A 285 15.64 -36.31 -6.25
N VAL A 286 14.44 -35.96 -6.74
CA VAL A 286 13.18 -36.64 -6.42
C VAL A 286 12.72 -37.60 -7.51
N GLU A 287 12.85 -37.23 -8.79
CA GLU A 287 12.17 -37.93 -9.90
C GLU A 287 13.11 -38.40 -11.04
N ASP A 288 14.42 -38.18 -10.94
CA ASP A 288 15.36 -38.34 -12.07
C ASP A 288 14.93 -37.50 -13.31
N GLU A 289 14.15 -36.45 -13.09
CA GLU A 289 13.69 -35.49 -14.08
C GLU A 289 13.78 -34.07 -13.52
N LEU A 290 14.13 -33.10 -14.38
CA LEU A 290 14.06 -31.68 -14.02
C LEU A 290 12.70 -31.13 -14.46
N GLY A 291 11.81 -30.91 -13.48
CA GLY A 291 10.47 -30.37 -13.70
C GLY A 291 10.48 -28.97 -14.33
N ALA A 292 9.38 -28.61 -15.02
CA ALA A 292 9.28 -27.37 -15.78
C ALA A 292 9.41 -26.10 -14.90
N ASP A 293 8.87 -26.13 -13.68
CA ASP A 293 8.94 -25.01 -12.74
C ASP A 293 10.35 -24.82 -12.18
N ASP A 294 11.03 -25.91 -11.80
CA ASP A 294 12.41 -25.86 -11.34
C ASP A 294 13.37 -25.45 -12.46
N HIS A 295 13.15 -25.96 -13.67
CA HIS A 295 13.86 -25.50 -14.86
C HIS A 295 13.64 -24.00 -15.11
N GLY A 296 12.40 -23.51 -14.95
CA GLY A 296 12.07 -22.09 -15.06
C GLY A 296 12.78 -21.23 -14.02
N PHE A 297 12.75 -21.64 -12.75
CA PHE A 297 13.45 -20.96 -11.66
C PHE A 297 14.96 -20.92 -11.85
N LEU A 298 15.58 -22.05 -12.24
CA LEU A 298 17.02 -22.13 -12.52
C LEU A 298 17.41 -21.28 -13.73
N LEU A 299 16.55 -21.20 -14.74
CA LEU A 299 16.74 -20.34 -15.91
C LEU A 299 16.73 -18.86 -15.51
N GLU A 300 15.75 -18.44 -14.71
CA GLU A 300 15.69 -17.07 -14.18
C GLU A 300 16.89 -16.75 -13.28
N ASP A 301 17.33 -17.68 -12.43
CA ASP A 301 18.48 -17.46 -11.54
C ASP A 301 19.80 -17.36 -12.32
N ALA A 302 19.95 -18.13 -13.40
CA ALA A 302 21.07 -18.02 -14.34
C ALA A 302 21.08 -16.67 -15.08
N GLN A 303 19.90 -16.20 -15.53
CA GLN A 303 19.76 -14.91 -16.21
C GLN A 303 20.03 -13.71 -15.29
N ARG A 304 19.58 -13.77 -14.02
CA ARG A 304 19.93 -12.74 -13.01
C ARG A 304 21.43 -12.64 -12.74
N ARG A 305 22.19 -13.70 -13.03
CA ARG A 305 23.66 -13.72 -12.93
C ARG A 305 24.35 -13.33 -14.24
N GLY A 306 23.57 -12.95 -15.25
CA GLY A 306 24.06 -12.38 -16.50
C GLY A 306 24.34 -13.39 -17.61
N LEU A 307 23.85 -14.63 -17.51
CA LEU A 307 23.83 -15.54 -18.67
C LEU A 307 22.66 -15.22 -19.61
N GLY A 308 22.93 -15.31 -20.91
CA GLY A 308 21.91 -15.34 -21.95
C GLY A 308 21.05 -16.59 -21.88
N ARG A 309 19.85 -16.52 -22.44
CA ARG A 309 18.85 -17.60 -22.34
C ARG A 309 19.35 -18.91 -22.93
N ARG A 310 20.10 -18.88 -24.04
CA ARG A 310 20.61 -20.09 -24.70
C ARG A 310 21.75 -20.70 -23.90
N ASP A 311 22.68 -19.91 -23.38
CA ASP A 311 23.73 -20.42 -22.50
C ASP A 311 23.20 -20.99 -21.20
N ALA A 312 22.25 -20.30 -20.55
CA ALA A 312 21.63 -20.77 -19.32
C ALA A 312 20.94 -22.13 -19.53
N ARG A 313 20.20 -22.30 -20.64
CA ARG A 313 19.60 -23.59 -21.01
C ARG A 313 20.63 -24.69 -21.24
N ALA A 314 21.73 -24.37 -21.94
CA ALA A 314 22.79 -25.33 -22.20
C ALA A 314 23.49 -25.80 -20.91
N VAL A 315 23.74 -24.88 -19.97
CA VAL A 315 24.31 -25.20 -18.64
C VAL A 315 23.36 -26.07 -17.82
N ILE A 316 22.08 -25.71 -17.76
CA ILE A 316 21.08 -26.46 -17.00
C ILE A 316 20.89 -27.86 -17.58
N ALA A 317 20.84 -27.99 -18.91
CA ALA A 317 20.75 -29.29 -19.58
C ALA A 317 21.98 -30.17 -19.31
N GLY A 318 23.20 -29.63 -19.46
CA GLY A 318 24.42 -30.39 -19.16
C GLY A 318 24.52 -30.82 -17.70
N LEU A 319 24.09 -29.97 -16.75
CA LEU A 319 24.05 -30.32 -15.33
C LEU A 319 22.96 -31.36 -14.98
N ALA A 320 21.84 -31.36 -15.70
CA ALA A 320 20.80 -32.37 -15.56
C ALA A 320 21.29 -33.72 -16.11
N ASP A 321 21.93 -33.72 -17.28
CA ASP A 321 22.55 -34.91 -17.88
C ASP A 321 23.64 -35.51 -16.95
N ASP A 322 24.53 -34.67 -16.39
CA ASP A 322 25.54 -35.08 -15.40
C ASP A 322 24.93 -35.69 -14.12
N ALA A 323 23.69 -35.30 -13.80
CA ALA A 323 22.93 -35.83 -12.67
C ALA A 323 22.08 -37.07 -13.04
N GLY A 324 22.09 -37.50 -14.31
CA GLY A 324 21.31 -38.62 -14.82
C GLY A 324 19.83 -38.29 -15.06
N ALA A 325 19.47 -37.00 -15.16
CA ALA A 325 18.09 -36.54 -15.28
C ALA A 325 17.71 -36.08 -16.69
N THR A 326 16.49 -36.41 -17.12
CA THR A 326 15.91 -35.82 -18.33
C THR A 326 15.23 -34.47 -18.04
N VAL A 327 15.57 -33.44 -18.82
CA VAL A 327 14.90 -32.13 -18.76
C VAL A 327 13.59 -32.21 -19.53
N GLN A 328 12.45 -32.00 -18.87
CA GLN A 328 11.17 -31.94 -19.58
C GLN A 328 11.13 -30.68 -20.46
N PRO A 329 11.01 -30.81 -21.79
CA PRO A 329 10.84 -29.64 -22.65
C PRO A 329 9.49 -29.00 -22.35
N THR A 330 9.50 -27.68 -22.15
CA THR A 330 8.27 -26.87 -22.07
C THR A 330 7.49 -27.05 -23.38
N SER A 331 6.55 -27.99 -23.39
CA SER A 331 5.76 -28.32 -24.56
C SER A 331 4.51 -27.44 -24.55
N SER A 332 4.58 -26.37 -25.33
CA SER A 332 3.41 -25.63 -25.80
C SER A 332 2.38 -26.59 -26.38
N GLY A 333 1.11 -26.34 -26.06
CA GLY A 333 -0.01 -27.26 -26.24
C GLY A 333 -0.11 -27.98 -27.59
N GLY A 334 -0.46 -29.26 -27.50
CA GLY A 334 -0.86 -30.09 -28.63
C GLY A 334 -1.74 -31.24 -28.15
N HIS A 335 -3.01 -31.21 -28.54
CA HIS A 335 -4.02 -32.22 -28.23
C HIS A 335 -3.56 -33.65 -28.57
N HIS A 336 -3.54 -34.54 -27.57
CA HIS A 336 -3.77 -35.97 -27.79
C HIS A 336 -4.77 -36.50 -26.75
N THR A 337 -5.80 -37.16 -27.26
CA THR A 337 -6.95 -37.73 -26.56
C THR A 337 -6.49 -38.79 -25.56
N PRO A 338 -6.89 -38.75 -24.27
CA PRO A 338 -6.33 -39.66 -23.27
C PRO A 338 -7.19 -40.92 -23.06
N ASP A 339 -6.50 -42.05 -22.96
CA ASP A 339 -6.96 -43.23 -22.21
C ASP A 339 -6.92 -42.92 -20.69
N PRO A 340 -7.75 -43.56 -19.83
CA PRO A 340 -7.97 -43.07 -18.48
C PRO A 340 -6.80 -43.39 -17.54
N LEU A 341 -6.22 -42.33 -16.95
CA LEU A 341 -5.20 -42.41 -15.90
C LEU A 341 -5.72 -43.06 -14.59
N PRO A 342 -4.85 -43.69 -13.79
CA PRO A 342 -5.21 -44.33 -12.53
C PRO A 342 -5.68 -43.33 -11.45
N VAL A 343 -6.64 -43.78 -10.61
CA VAL A 343 -7.43 -42.98 -9.66
C VAL A 343 -6.57 -42.21 -8.64
N GLY A 344 -5.41 -42.73 -8.24
CA GLY A 344 -4.54 -42.10 -7.23
C GLY A 344 -3.76 -40.85 -7.69
N THR A 345 -3.57 -40.65 -9.00
CA THR A 345 -2.90 -39.45 -9.53
C THR A 345 -3.86 -38.27 -9.66
N ARG A 346 -5.13 -38.53 -9.98
CA ARG A 346 -6.17 -37.49 -10.04
C ARG A 346 -6.40 -36.84 -8.68
N GLU A 347 -6.41 -37.64 -7.61
CA GLU A 347 -6.63 -37.17 -6.25
C GLU A 347 -5.57 -36.16 -5.79
N ARG A 348 -4.31 -36.32 -6.23
CA ARG A 348 -3.21 -35.41 -5.88
C ARG A 348 -3.22 -34.10 -6.69
N LEU A 349 -3.72 -34.14 -7.92
CA LEU A 349 -3.72 -32.98 -8.82
C LEU A 349 -4.78 -31.95 -8.40
N TRP A 350 -6.04 -32.36 -8.20
CA TRP A 350 -7.07 -31.39 -7.81
C TRP A 350 -6.84 -30.81 -6.41
N ASP A 351 -6.25 -31.57 -5.47
CA ASP A 351 -5.92 -31.04 -4.14
C ASP A 351 -4.74 -30.04 -4.20
N SER A 352 -3.78 -30.26 -5.10
CA SER A 352 -2.71 -29.29 -5.37
C SER A 352 -3.27 -27.98 -5.94
N ASP A 353 -4.14 -28.07 -6.94
CA ASP A 353 -4.78 -26.91 -7.57
C ASP A 353 -5.69 -26.17 -6.58
N LEU A 354 -6.40 -26.90 -5.70
CA LEU A 354 -7.21 -26.30 -4.64
C LEU A 354 -6.35 -25.58 -3.58
N ARG A 355 -5.16 -26.12 -3.26
CA ARG A 355 -4.18 -25.44 -2.40
C ARG A 355 -3.63 -24.18 -3.08
N ALA A 356 -3.36 -24.22 -4.38
CA ALA A 356 -2.95 -23.06 -5.17
C ALA A 356 -4.06 -21.98 -5.19
N ALA A 357 -5.33 -22.36 -5.38
CA ALA A 357 -6.46 -21.44 -5.32
C ALA A 357 -6.57 -20.74 -3.94
N ARG A 358 -6.42 -21.49 -2.85
CA ARG A 358 -6.42 -20.92 -1.48
C ARG A 358 -5.21 -20.04 -1.22
N ALA A 359 -4.05 -20.36 -1.78
CA ALA A 359 -2.86 -19.50 -1.69
C ALA A 359 -3.10 -18.19 -2.46
N ALA A 360 -3.62 -18.26 -3.67
CA ALA A 360 -3.95 -17.08 -4.48
C ALA A 360 -4.98 -16.16 -3.80
N LEU A 361 -6.01 -16.70 -3.14
CA LEU A 361 -6.94 -15.91 -2.33
C LEU A 361 -6.25 -15.21 -1.15
N ARG A 362 -5.35 -15.89 -0.43
CA ARG A 362 -4.56 -15.29 0.66
C ARG A 362 -3.63 -14.19 0.17
N ASP A 363 -3.12 -14.34 -1.05
CA ASP A 363 -2.24 -13.36 -1.72
C ASP A 363 -3.02 -12.23 -2.43
N GLY A 364 -4.34 -12.14 -2.23
CA GLY A 364 -5.19 -11.11 -2.80
C GLY A 364 -5.32 -11.18 -4.33
N ARG A 365 -5.23 -12.38 -4.92
CA ARG A 365 -5.32 -12.64 -6.36
C ARG A 365 -6.52 -13.53 -6.71
N PRO A 366 -7.76 -13.04 -6.56
CA PRO A 366 -8.96 -13.83 -6.80
C PRO A 366 -9.14 -14.26 -8.26
N VAL A 367 -8.61 -13.54 -9.25
CA VAL A 367 -8.70 -13.98 -10.67
C VAL A 367 -7.81 -15.20 -10.88
N ARG A 368 -6.57 -15.17 -10.38
CA ARG A 368 -5.69 -16.34 -10.39
C ARG A 368 -6.23 -17.50 -9.57
N ALA A 369 -6.95 -17.23 -8.47
CA ALA A 369 -7.63 -18.26 -7.70
C ALA A 369 -8.74 -18.95 -8.51
N GLN A 370 -9.47 -18.19 -9.34
CA GLN A 370 -10.50 -18.73 -10.23
C GLN A 370 -9.89 -19.66 -11.29
N GLU A 371 -8.77 -19.28 -11.90
CA GLU A 371 -8.03 -20.14 -12.85
C GLU A 371 -7.65 -21.47 -12.20
N ALA A 372 -7.07 -21.44 -11.00
CA ALA A 372 -6.69 -22.63 -10.24
C ALA A 372 -7.90 -23.49 -9.81
N VAL A 373 -9.05 -22.87 -9.51
CA VAL A 373 -10.31 -23.60 -9.27
C VAL A 373 -10.77 -24.32 -10.53
N ASP A 374 -10.65 -23.70 -11.70
CA ASP A 374 -11.04 -24.32 -12.96
C ASP A 374 -10.07 -25.45 -13.37
N ASP A 375 -8.78 -25.34 -13.03
CA ASP A 375 -7.82 -26.44 -13.10
C ASP A 375 -8.23 -27.59 -12.17
N ALA A 376 -8.55 -27.29 -10.91
CA ALA A 376 -8.99 -28.28 -9.92
C ALA A 376 -10.28 -28.99 -10.35
N ARG A 377 -11.25 -28.27 -10.95
CA ARG A 377 -12.47 -28.87 -11.52
C ARG A 377 -12.15 -29.87 -12.62
N ARG A 378 -11.23 -29.52 -13.52
CA ARG A 378 -10.79 -30.41 -14.61
C ARG A 378 -10.06 -31.65 -14.08
N ALA A 379 -9.23 -31.50 -13.05
CA ALA A 379 -8.52 -32.60 -12.42
C ALA A 379 -9.42 -33.53 -11.58
N ALA A 380 -10.46 -32.98 -10.94
CA ALA A 380 -11.41 -33.73 -10.12
C ALA A 380 -12.28 -34.72 -10.92
N GLY A 381 -12.61 -34.40 -12.18
CA GLY A 381 -13.45 -35.24 -13.03
C GLY A 381 -14.82 -35.53 -12.39
N ASP A 382 -15.24 -36.80 -12.39
CA ASP A 382 -16.53 -37.24 -11.83
C ASP A 382 -16.48 -37.59 -10.33
N ASP A 383 -15.39 -37.29 -9.61
CA ASP A 383 -15.30 -37.56 -8.17
C ASP A 383 -16.26 -36.63 -7.38
N PRO A 384 -17.30 -37.18 -6.72
CA PRO A 384 -18.29 -36.38 -6.02
C PRO A 384 -17.78 -35.75 -4.72
N ALA A 385 -16.73 -36.31 -4.10
CA ALA A 385 -16.12 -35.74 -2.90
C ALA A 385 -15.22 -34.56 -3.27
N ALA A 386 -14.35 -34.73 -4.27
CA ALA A 386 -13.53 -33.68 -4.85
C ALA A 386 -14.39 -32.52 -5.37
N SER A 387 -15.43 -32.83 -6.16
CA SER A 387 -16.36 -31.85 -6.72
C SER A 387 -17.01 -30.96 -5.65
N ARG A 388 -17.40 -31.52 -4.50
CA ARG A 388 -17.98 -30.73 -3.40
C ARG A 388 -16.97 -29.76 -2.78
N GLN A 389 -15.72 -30.17 -2.60
CA GLN A 389 -14.69 -29.32 -2.02
C GLN A 389 -14.27 -28.19 -2.98
N VAL A 390 -14.11 -28.53 -4.27
CA VAL A 390 -13.80 -27.56 -5.31
C VAL A 390 -14.96 -26.55 -5.46
N ALA A 391 -16.21 -27.01 -5.41
CA ALA A 391 -17.38 -26.11 -5.43
C ALA A 391 -17.39 -25.13 -4.25
N ALA A 392 -17.05 -25.57 -3.04
CA ALA A 392 -17.02 -24.69 -1.86
C ALA A 392 -15.99 -23.55 -2.00
N VAL A 393 -14.80 -23.85 -2.52
CA VAL A 393 -13.77 -22.82 -2.78
C VAL A 393 -14.16 -21.95 -3.97
N ALA A 394 -14.76 -22.52 -5.02
CA ALA A 394 -15.29 -21.75 -6.13
C ALA A 394 -16.34 -20.72 -5.70
N ASP A 395 -17.27 -21.10 -4.81
CA ASP A 395 -18.29 -20.20 -4.26
C ASP A 395 -17.67 -19.07 -3.42
N GLU A 396 -16.53 -19.32 -2.77
CA GLU A 396 -15.75 -18.30 -2.08
C GLU A 396 -15.09 -17.34 -3.09
N VAL A 397 -14.38 -17.87 -4.09
CA VAL A 397 -13.75 -17.08 -5.15
C VAL A 397 -14.79 -16.21 -5.88
N ASP A 398 -15.92 -16.77 -6.27
CA ASP A 398 -17.01 -16.05 -6.94
C ASP A 398 -17.59 -14.92 -6.07
N ARG A 399 -17.69 -15.12 -4.75
CA ARG A 399 -18.14 -14.07 -3.82
C ARG A 399 -17.13 -12.95 -3.73
N VAL A 400 -15.83 -13.27 -3.64
CA VAL A 400 -14.75 -12.28 -3.60
C VAL A 400 -14.71 -11.49 -4.91
N LEU A 401 -14.72 -12.18 -6.07
CA LEU A 401 -14.72 -11.54 -7.39
C LEU A 401 -15.92 -10.62 -7.59
N ARG A 402 -17.14 -11.05 -7.26
CA ARG A 402 -18.34 -10.21 -7.40
C ARG A 402 -18.29 -8.96 -6.52
N ARG A 403 -17.82 -9.10 -5.29
CA ARG A 403 -17.62 -7.97 -4.38
C ARG A 403 -16.55 -7.02 -4.91
N ALA A 404 -15.37 -7.53 -5.23
CA ALA A 404 -14.25 -6.75 -5.74
C ALA A 404 -14.59 -6.02 -7.05
N ALA A 405 -15.28 -6.67 -7.99
CA ALA A 405 -15.73 -6.04 -9.23
C ALA A 405 -16.80 -4.95 -8.99
N GLY A 406 -17.61 -5.09 -7.94
CA GLY A 406 -18.53 -4.04 -7.49
C GLY A 406 -17.79 -2.84 -6.90
N ASP A 407 -16.86 -3.11 -5.98
CA ASP A 407 -16.05 -2.10 -5.30
C ASP A 407 -15.14 -1.36 -6.29
N TYR A 408 -14.55 -2.06 -7.28
CA TYR A 408 -13.73 -1.45 -8.31
C TYR A 408 -14.52 -0.51 -9.21
N ARG A 409 -15.70 -0.92 -9.70
CA ARG A 409 -16.59 -0.03 -10.47
C ARG A 409 -17.02 1.19 -9.66
N ARG A 410 -17.28 1.00 -8.37
CA ARG A 410 -17.62 2.10 -7.45
C ARG A 410 -16.44 3.05 -7.27
N ALA A 411 -15.22 2.54 -7.10
CA ALA A 411 -14.01 3.35 -6.99
C ALA A 411 -13.76 4.16 -8.27
N LEU A 412 -13.93 3.56 -9.44
CA LEU A 412 -13.87 4.26 -10.73
C LEU A 412 -14.93 5.35 -10.86
N ALA A 413 -16.17 5.09 -10.44
CA ALA A 413 -17.23 6.09 -10.44
C ALA A 413 -16.92 7.26 -9.49
N LEU A 414 -16.43 6.97 -8.27
CA LEU A 414 -15.98 8.00 -7.33
C LEU A 414 -14.84 8.84 -7.90
N ALA A 415 -13.83 8.22 -8.51
CA ALA A 415 -12.74 8.94 -9.18
C ALA A 415 -13.25 9.80 -10.34
N GLY A 416 -14.22 9.31 -11.12
CA GLY A 416 -14.90 10.08 -12.17
C GLY A 416 -15.67 11.29 -11.65
N ASP A 417 -16.31 11.13 -10.49
CA ASP A 417 -17.00 12.19 -9.74
C ASP A 417 -16.02 13.10 -8.96
N LYS A 418 -14.71 12.93 -9.15
CA LYS A 418 -13.64 13.68 -8.47
C LYS A 418 -13.60 13.49 -6.95
N ARG A 419 -14.15 12.38 -6.46
CA ARG A 419 -14.16 11.97 -5.05
C ARG A 419 -12.97 11.06 -4.75
N PHE A 420 -11.77 11.64 -4.83
CA PHE A 420 -10.52 10.88 -4.79
C PHE A 420 -10.16 10.36 -3.39
N VAL A 421 -10.62 11.01 -2.31
CA VAL A 421 -10.42 10.48 -0.95
C VAL A 421 -11.18 9.15 -0.79
N ALA A 422 -12.48 9.15 -1.12
CA ALA A 422 -13.30 7.96 -1.03
C ALA A 422 -12.89 6.87 -2.05
N ALA A 423 -12.40 7.27 -3.23
CA ALA A 423 -11.89 6.32 -4.22
C ALA A 423 -10.57 5.67 -3.76
N LEU A 424 -9.67 6.43 -3.13
CA LEU A 424 -8.39 5.94 -2.62
C LEU A 424 -8.59 4.80 -1.62
N ASP A 425 -9.49 4.97 -0.64
CA ASP A 425 -9.79 3.93 0.37
C ASP A 425 -10.22 2.60 -0.28
N LEU A 426 -11.03 2.66 -1.34
CA LEU A 426 -11.47 1.48 -2.08
C LEU A 426 -10.34 0.88 -2.90
N PHE A 427 -9.53 1.70 -3.59
CA PHE A 427 -8.38 1.21 -4.34
C PHE A 427 -7.33 0.55 -3.43
N GLU A 428 -7.09 1.07 -2.23
CA GLU A 428 -6.17 0.45 -1.26
C GLU A 428 -6.70 -0.88 -0.71
N THR A 429 -8.01 -0.96 -0.48
CA THR A 429 -8.65 -2.21 -0.09
C THR A 429 -8.55 -3.25 -1.20
N LEU A 430 -8.81 -2.86 -2.45
CA LEU A 430 -8.65 -3.72 -3.62
C LEU A 430 -7.19 -4.12 -3.86
N GLY A 431 -6.22 -3.22 -3.64
CA GLY A 431 -4.80 -3.55 -3.76
C GLY A 431 -4.32 -4.61 -2.77
N ARG A 432 -5.01 -4.75 -1.62
CA ARG A 432 -4.76 -5.81 -0.62
C ARG A 432 -5.53 -7.10 -0.91
N GLU A 433 -6.80 -6.99 -1.28
CA GLU A 433 -7.74 -8.12 -1.33
C GLU A 433 -7.97 -8.69 -2.74
N ALA A 434 -7.75 -7.89 -3.79
CA ALA A 434 -8.08 -8.24 -5.18
C ALA A 434 -7.22 -7.47 -6.21
N ARG A 435 -5.90 -7.64 -6.16
CA ARG A 435 -4.95 -6.84 -6.97
C ARG A 435 -4.94 -7.15 -8.48
N ASP A 436 -5.55 -8.26 -8.88
CA ASP A 436 -5.68 -8.70 -10.28
C ASP A 436 -7.11 -8.50 -10.84
N ILE A 437 -7.97 -7.74 -10.14
CA ILE A 437 -9.38 -7.53 -10.52
C ILE A 437 -9.55 -6.76 -11.85
N ASP A 438 -8.55 -5.98 -12.25
CA ASP A 438 -8.52 -5.23 -13.50
C ASP A 438 -8.45 -6.14 -14.75
N LEU A 439 -8.09 -7.42 -14.59
CA LEU A 439 -8.21 -8.45 -15.62
C LEU A 439 -9.67 -8.80 -15.96
N VAL A 440 -10.59 -8.65 -14.99
CA VAL A 440 -12.02 -8.98 -15.14
C VAL A 440 -12.83 -7.76 -15.56
N VAL A 441 -12.50 -6.59 -15.02
CA VAL A 441 -13.14 -5.32 -15.37
C VAL A 441 -12.10 -4.48 -16.11
N PRO A 442 -11.93 -4.70 -17.43
CA PRO A 442 -10.90 -4.02 -18.20
C PRO A 442 -11.18 -2.51 -18.21
N GLY A 443 -10.21 -1.76 -17.69
CA GLY A 443 -10.15 -0.31 -17.75
C GLY A 443 -9.16 0.17 -18.80
N ASN A 444 -9.04 1.49 -18.92
CA ASN A 444 -7.97 2.12 -19.70
C ASN A 444 -6.63 2.15 -18.95
N MET A 445 -6.63 1.87 -17.65
CA MET A 445 -5.47 1.84 -16.77
C MET A 445 -5.57 0.64 -15.83
N SER A 446 -4.43 0.18 -15.31
CA SER A 446 -4.39 -0.89 -14.32
C SER A 446 -4.90 -0.40 -12.96
N LEU A 447 -5.28 -1.33 -12.06
CA LEU A 447 -5.64 -0.98 -10.68
C LEU A 447 -4.48 -0.24 -9.98
N ALA A 448 -3.24 -0.66 -10.21
CA ALA A 448 -2.06 -0.04 -9.62
C ALA A 448 -1.91 1.42 -10.07
N ASP A 449 -2.14 1.72 -11.35
CA ASP A 449 -2.08 3.08 -11.87
C ASP A 449 -3.21 3.96 -11.34
N HIS A 450 -4.42 3.39 -11.19
CA HIS A 450 -5.55 4.09 -10.57
C HIS A 450 -5.26 4.46 -9.11
N LEU A 451 -4.68 3.52 -8.35
CA LEU A 451 -4.28 3.72 -6.96
C LEU A 451 -3.21 4.82 -6.85
N GLU A 452 -2.16 4.74 -7.66
CA GLU A 452 -1.07 5.72 -7.64
C GLU A 452 -1.56 7.12 -8.02
N ARG A 453 -2.41 7.22 -9.05
CA ARG A 453 -3.03 8.50 -9.42
C ARG A 453 -3.88 9.09 -8.31
N ALA A 454 -4.65 8.26 -7.59
CA ALA A 454 -5.46 8.73 -6.47
C ALA A 454 -4.57 9.25 -5.34
N ARG A 455 -3.49 8.54 -4.99
CA ARG A 455 -2.50 8.99 -4.00
C ARG A 455 -1.88 10.32 -4.34
N GLN A 456 -1.45 10.50 -5.59
CA GLN A 456 -0.84 11.75 -6.06
C GLN A 456 -1.81 12.93 -5.94
N ILE A 457 -3.09 12.74 -6.29
CA ILE A 457 -4.10 13.81 -6.20
C ILE A 457 -4.39 14.17 -4.73
N VAL A 458 -4.55 13.16 -3.86
CA VAL A 458 -4.80 13.38 -2.43
C VAL A 458 -3.59 14.04 -1.77
N ALA A 459 -2.37 13.55 -2.01
CA ALA A 459 -1.15 14.14 -1.45
C ALA A 459 -0.93 15.60 -1.91
N ALA A 460 -1.18 15.90 -3.17
CA ALA A 460 -1.10 17.28 -3.67
C ALA A 460 -2.15 18.20 -3.02
N ALA A 461 -3.33 17.67 -2.71
CA ALA A 461 -4.37 18.39 -1.98
C ALA A 461 -3.99 18.61 -0.51
N ASP A 462 -3.40 17.62 0.16
CA ASP A 462 -2.87 17.75 1.53
C ASP A 462 -1.80 18.84 1.62
N GLU A 463 -0.90 18.91 0.63
CA GLU A 463 0.14 19.94 0.58
C GLU A 463 -0.45 21.35 0.42
N LEU A 464 -1.42 21.50 -0.48
CA LEU A 464 -2.15 22.75 -0.69
C LEU A 464 -3.06 23.12 0.50
N ALA A 465 -3.59 22.14 1.25
CA ALA A 465 -4.38 22.42 2.45
C ALA A 465 -3.50 22.95 3.60
N ARG A 466 -2.25 22.44 3.71
CA ARG A 466 -1.32 22.80 4.80
C ARG A 466 -0.55 24.10 4.57
N ALA A 467 -0.28 24.47 3.32
CA ALA A 467 0.49 25.68 3.04
C ALA A 467 -0.32 26.97 3.27
N SER A 468 0.38 28.07 3.59
CA SER A 468 -0.23 29.40 3.66
C SER A 468 -0.17 30.05 2.28
N HIS A 469 -1.31 30.49 1.74
CA HIS A 469 -1.41 30.94 0.36
C HIS A 469 -1.75 32.43 0.28
N ALA A 470 -0.91 33.19 -0.41
CA ALA A 470 -1.20 34.57 -0.80
C ALA A 470 -2.16 34.65 -1.99
N ASP A 471 -2.15 33.64 -2.87
CA ASP A 471 -3.05 33.47 -4.01
C ASP A 471 -3.90 32.21 -3.82
N ALA A 472 -5.23 32.37 -3.86
CA ALA A 472 -6.20 31.29 -3.69
C ALA A 472 -6.35 30.42 -4.94
N THR A 473 -5.79 30.82 -6.09
CA THR A 473 -6.01 30.17 -7.39
C THR A 473 -5.64 28.68 -7.39
N PRO A 474 -4.44 28.25 -6.95
CA PRO A 474 -4.07 26.82 -6.94
C PRO A 474 -4.98 25.97 -6.06
N LEU A 475 -5.44 26.55 -4.96
CA LEU A 475 -6.29 25.89 -3.97
C LEU A 475 -7.71 25.69 -4.53
N LEU A 476 -8.28 26.72 -5.17
CA LEU A 476 -9.59 26.64 -5.83
C LEU A 476 -9.56 25.74 -7.08
N GLU A 477 -8.46 25.73 -7.85
CA GLU A 477 -8.27 24.79 -8.96
C GLU A 477 -8.21 23.34 -8.47
N MET A 478 -7.49 23.08 -7.37
CA MET A 478 -7.44 21.75 -6.76
C MET A 478 -8.80 21.33 -6.21
N GLN A 479 -9.56 22.24 -5.58
CA GLN A 479 -10.94 21.96 -5.14
C GLN A 479 -11.85 21.55 -6.33
N GLY A 480 -11.58 22.09 -7.52
CA GLY A 480 -12.24 21.66 -8.76
C GLY A 480 -11.83 20.28 -9.26
N ARG A 481 -10.73 19.69 -8.74
CA ARG A 481 -10.18 18.38 -9.10
C ARG A 481 -10.44 17.30 -8.04
N ILE A 482 -10.60 17.68 -6.77
CA ILE A 482 -10.95 16.80 -5.66
C ILE A 482 -12.01 17.46 -4.77
N VAL A 483 -13.21 16.87 -4.73
CA VAL A 483 -14.37 17.50 -4.08
C VAL A 483 -14.61 17.04 -2.65
N ASP A 484 -14.06 15.88 -2.27
CA ASP A 484 -14.28 15.22 -0.97
C ASP A 484 -13.13 15.37 0.02
N HIS A 485 -12.21 16.31 -0.22
CA HIS A 485 -11.09 16.61 0.68
C HIS A 485 -11.46 17.69 1.69
N GLU A 486 -11.68 17.31 2.95
CA GLU A 486 -12.20 18.20 4.00
C GLU A 486 -11.27 19.39 4.31
N GLU A 487 -9.98 19.14 4.47
CA GLU A 487 -9.01 20.17 4.85
C GLU A 487 -8.82 21.22 3.74
N LEU A 488 -8.65 20.76 2.49
CA LEU A 488 -8.63 21.61 1.30
C LEU A 488 -9.91 22.44 1.18
N ASN A 489 -11.08 21.83 1.36
CA ASN A 489 -12.37 22.52 1.32
C ASN A 489 -12.48 23.60 2.42
N SER A 490 -11.98 23.30 3.62
CA SER A 490 -11.96 24.24 4.75
C SER A 490 -11.02 25.41 4.48
N ALA A 491 -9.81 25.13 3.96
CA ALA A 491 -8.87 26.16 3.55
C ALA A 491 -9.44 27.04 2.42
N ALA A 492 -10.15 26.44 1.45
CA ALA A 492 -10.82 27.15 0.37
C ALA A 492 -11.97 28.02 0.86
N ALA A 493 -12.70 27.60 1.89
CA ALA A 493 -13.86 28.33 2.41
C ALA A 493 -13.50 29.71 2.96
N GLY A 494 -12.26 29.89 3.43
CA GLY A 494 -11.74 31.17 3.91
C GLY A 494 -11.53 32.24 2.83
N TYR A 495 -11.52 31.86 1.55
CA TYR A 495 -11.24 32.79 0.44
C TYR A 495 -12.53 33.22 -0.27
N ALA A 496 -12.93 34.48 -0.04
CA ALA A 496 -13.95 35.16 -0.82
C ALA A 496 -13.33 35.79 -2.08
N VAL A 497 -14.05 35.73 -3.21
CA VAL A 497 -13.65 36.45 -4.43
C VAL A 497 -14.25 37.85 -4.34
N ASP A 498 -13.39 38.87 -4.40
CA ASP A 498 -13.82 40.26 -4.34
C ASP A 498 -14.52 40.69 -5.64
N PRO A 499 -15.56 41.52 -5.57
CA PRO A 499 -16.21 42.03 -6.77
C PRO A 499 -15.29 42.97 -7.57
N PRO A 500 -15.46 43.03 -8.91
CA PRO A 500 -14.90 44.13 -9.68
C PRO A 500 -15.48 45.46 -9.20
N ARG A 501 -14.72 46.54 -9.33
CA ARG A 501 -15.14 47.87 -8.81
C ARG A 501 -15.52 48.81 -9.95
N ASN A 502 -16.35 49.80 -9.66
CA ASN A 502 -16.68 50.90 -10.56
C ASN A 502 -17.04 50.50 -12.02
N PRO A 503 -17.97 49.55 -12.24
CA PRO A 503 -18.43 49.25 -13.59
C PRO A 503 -19.12 50.49 -14.19
N ARG A 504 -18.70 50.87 -15.40
CA ARG A 504 -19.10 52.09 -16.10
C ARG A 504 -19.33 51.81 -17.58
N VAL A 505 -20.25 52.55 -18.17
CA VAL A 505 -20.60 52.45 -19.59
C VAL A 505 -19.98 53.62 -20.34
N LEU A 506 -19.24 53.32 -21.40
CA LEU A 506 -18.70 54.28 -22.35
C LEU A 506 -19.39 54.08 -23.70
N SER A 507 -20.08 55.12 -24.19
CA SER A 507 -20.73 55.10 -25.49
C SER A 507 -19.95 55.97 -26.47
N ALA A 508 -19.40 55.35 -27.52
CA ALA A 508 -18.65 56.05 -28.58
C ALA A 508 -19.02 55.49 -29.95
N ALA A 509 -19.32 56.37 -30.91
CA ALA A 509 -19.58 56.03 -32.32
C ALA A 509 -20.61 54.88 -32.54
N GLY A 510 -21.64 54.78 -31.68
CA GLY A 510 -22.68 53.76 -31.80
C GLY A 510 -22.36 52.39 -31.17
N ALA A 511 -21.17 52.22 -30.59
CA ALA A 511 -20.80 51.04 -29.80
C ALA A 511 -20.86 51.36 -28.29
N THR A 512 -21.30 50.39 -27.51
CA THR A 512 -21.37 50.51 -26.04
C THR A 512 -20.30 49.61 -25.42
N THR A 513 -19.31 50.18 -24.75
CA THR A 513 -18.26 49.42 -24.05
C THR A 513 -18.47 49.54 -22.56
N VAL A 514 -18.49 48.39 -21.88
CA VAL A 514 -18.53 48.32 -20.42
C VAL A 514 -17.10 48.18 -19.92
N GLN A 515 -16.68 49.06 -19.01
CA GLN A 515 -15.38 49.01 -18.34
C GLN A 515 -15.57 48.89 -16.83
N TRP A 516 -14.61 48.30 -16.12
CA TRP A 516 -14.58 48.23 -14.67
C TRP A 516 -13.14 48.28 -14.17
N ASP A 517 -12.97 48.44 -12.86
CA ASP A 517 -11.69 48.28 -12.19
C ASP A 517 -11.55 46.82 -11.73
N PRO A 518 -10.34 46.24 -11.78
CA PRO A 518 -10.15 44.82 -11.49
C PRO A 518 -10.48 44.48 -10.04
N SER A 519 -10.91 43.23 -9.83
CA SER A 519 -11.04 42.62 -8.50
C SER A 519 -9.69 42.68 -7.76
N SER A 520 -9.74 42.82 -6.44
CA SER A 520 -8.55 42.66 -5.58
C SER A 520 -8.11 41.20 -5.47
N THR A 521 -8.95 40.23 -5.84
CA THR A 521 -8.56 38.84 -5.96
C THR A 521 -7.75 38.64 -7.25
N PRO A 522 -6.49 38.15 -7.16
CA PRO A 522 -5.66 37.88 -8.35
C PRO A 522 -6.33 36.89 -9.31
N SER A 523 -5.91 36.93 -10.58
CA SER A 523 -6.31 35.96 -11.61
C SER A 523 -7.81 35.87 -11.92
N ALA A 524 -8.60 36.88 -11.53
CA ALA A 524 -10.03 36.93 -11.81
C ALA A 524 -10.36 37.05 -13.31
N VAL A 525 -11.28 36.22 -13.77
CA VAL A 525 -11.96 36.34 -15.07
C VAL A 525 -13.35 36.93 -14.84
N TYR A 526 -13.81 37.81 -15.72
CA TYR A 526 -15.07 38.53 -15.55
C TYR A 526 -16.16 37.96 -16.45
N ARG A 527 -17.33 37.67 -15.88
CA ARG A 527 -18.57 37.39 -16.61
C ARG A 527 -19.38 38.67 -16.68
N VAL A 528 -19.78 39.05 -17.89
CA VAL A 528 -20.59 40.26 -18.13
C VAL A 528 -22.00 39.87 -18.58
N VAL A 529 -23.01 40.41 -17.90
CA VAL A 529 -24.43 40.22 -18.20
C VAL A 529 -25.06 41.58 -18.48
N ARG A 530 -25.80 41.68 -19.58
CA ARG A 530 -26.65 42.81 -19.93
C ARG A 530 -28.04 42.61 -19.36
N ILE A 531 -28.62 43.64 -18.75
CA ILE A 531 -29.99 43.67 -18.23
C ILE A 531 -30.74 44.77 -18.98
N GLY A 532 -31.74 44.37 -19.77
CA GLY A 532 -32.62 45.26 -20.52
C GLY A 532 -33.57 46.05 -19.61
N ALA A 533 -34.20 47.09 -20.15
CA ALA A 533 -35.18 47.90 -19.43
C ALA A 533 -36.45 47.12 -19.03
N ASP A 534 -36.72 46.01 -19.71
CA ASP A 534 -37.79 45.04 -19.41
C ASP A 534 -37.40 44.03 -18.31
N GLY A 535 -36.19 44.12 -17.77
CA GLY A 535 -35.64 43.18 -16.79
C GLY A 535 -35.06 41.90 -17.40
N SER A 536 -35.06 41.76 -18.74
CA SER A 536 -34.47 40.59 -19.40
C SER A 536 -32.95 40.60 -19.26
N SER A 537 -32.36 39.47 -18.87
CA SER A 537 -30.91 39.32 -18.71
C SER A 537 -30.29 38.47 -19.81
N ARG A 538 -29.17 38.90 -20.39
CA ARG A 538 -28.40 38.17 -21.41
C ARG A 538 -26.90 38.22 -21.09
N THR A 539 -26.24 37.06 -21.08
CA THR A 539 -24.77 37.01 -20.92
C THR A 539 -24.09 37.49 -22.21
N LEU A 540 -23.20 38.48 -22.11
CA LEU A 540 -22.43 39.01 -23.24
C LEU A 540 -21.15 38.20 -23.49
N GLY A 541 -20.52 37.70 -22.43
CA GLY A 541 -19.32 36.88 -22.54
C GLY A 541 -18.52 36.76 -21.24
N ARG A 542 -17.36 36.10 -21.35
CA ARG A 542 -16.33 36.01 -20.32
C ARG A 542 -15.03 36.59 -20.85
N THR A 543 -14.32 37.37 -20.05
CA THR A 543 -13.06 38.03 -20.45
C THR A 543 -12.10 38.15 -19.27
N SER A 544 -10.79 38.05 -19.52
CA SER A 544 -9.74 38.40 -18.54
C SER A 544 -9.37 39.89 -18.57
N SER A 545 -9.80 40.62 -19.61
CA SER A 545 -9.68 42.07 -19.68
C SER A 545 -10.68 42.75 -18.75
N THR A 546 -10.44 44.02 -18.41
CA THR A 546 -11.35 44.86 -17.60
C THR A 546 -12.34 45.66 -18.45
N GLU A 547 -12.61 45.19 -19.67
CA GLU A 547 -13.58 45.78 -20.59
C GLU A 547 -14.23 44.75 -21.51
N LEU A 548 -15.46 45.01 -21.94
CA LEU A 548 -16.19 44.23 -22.93
C LEU A 548 -17.15 45.11 -23.76
N THR A 549 -17.10 44.97 -25.08
CA THR A 549 -17.98 45.72 -26.00
C THR A 549 -19.30 44.98 -26.24
N ASP A 550 -20.41 45.68 -26.02
CA ASP A 550 -21.77 45.28 -26.37
C ASP A 550 -22.08 45.73 -27.82
N GLY A 551 -22.28 44.75 -28.71
CA GLY A 551 -22.64 44.98 -30.11
C GLY A 551 -24.15 45.18 -30.35
N THR A 552 -24.95 45.28 -29.29
CA THR A 552 -26.41 45.46 -29.41
C THR A 552 -26.74 46.92 -29.78
N PRO A 553 -27.73 47.20 -30.67
CA PRO A 553 -28.11 48.56 -31.04
C PRO A 553 -28.53 49.41 -29.84
N ALA A 554 -28.31 50.73 -29.92
CA ALA A 554 -28.68 51.66 -28.86
C ALA A 554 -30.21 51.64 -28.60
N GLU A 555 -30.59 51.33 -27.35
CA GLU A 555 -31.97 51.39 -26.88
C GLU A 555 -32.33 52.80 -26.34
N HIS A 556 -33.63 53.13 -26.28
CA HIS A 556 -34.11 54.42 -25.76
C HIS A 556 -33.83 54.61 -24.26
N ALA A 557 -33.69 53.51 -23.51
CA ALA A 557 -33.26 53.51 -22.12
C ALA A 557 -31.90 52.79 -22.01
N PRO A 558 -30.91 53.35 -21.28
CA PRO A 558 -29.60 52.72 -21.17
C PRO A 558 -29.72 51.40 -20.39
N PRO A 559 -29.23 50.27 -20.93
CA PRO A 559 -29.25 48.99 -20.23
C PRO A 559 -28.32 49.03 -19.01
N VAL A 560 -28.60 48.17 -18.04
CA VAL A 560 -27.72 47.96 -16.88
C VAL A 560 -26.80 46.79 -17.18
N TYR A 561 -25.52 46.90 -16.82
CA TYR A 561 -24.58 45.80 -16.94
C TYR A 561 -24.17 45.30 -15.57
N GLU A 562 -24.11 43.99 -15.44
CA GLU A 562 -23.64 43.27 -14.27
C GLU A 562 -22.30 42.60 -14.62
N VAL A 563 -21.29 42.84 -13.79
CA VAL A 563 -19.96 42.26 -13.91
C VAL A 563 -19.68 41.43 -12.67
N THR A 564 -19.39 40.15 -12.86
CA THR A 564 -19.05 39.21 -11.78
C THR A 564 -17.62 38.70 -11.98
N ALA A 565 -16.77 38.79 -10.95
CA ALA A 565 -15.44 38.18 -10.95
C ALA A 565 -15.57 36.68 -10.67
N VAL A 566 -14.75 35.88 -11.34
CA VAL A 566 -14.73 34.42 -11.27
C VAL A 566 -13.29 33.95 -11.10
N VAL A 567 -13.02 33.21 -10.02
CA VAL A 567 -11.72 32.58 -9.73
C VAL A 567 -11.97 31.12 -9.36
N GLY A 568 -11.35 30.17 -10.06
CA GLY A 568 -11.52 28.74 -9.79
C GLY A 568 -12.98 28.27 -9.72
N GLY A 569 -13.88 28.90 -10.49
CA GLY A 569 -15.32 28.60 -10.49
C GLY A 569 -16.15 29.30 -9.39
N ARG A 570 -15.51 30.00 -8.46
CA ARG A 570 -16.17 30.79 -7.41
C ARG A 570 -16.50 32.19 -7.91
N HIS A 571 -17.68 32.68 -7.57
CA HIS A 571 -18.21 33.97 -8.02
C HIS A 571 -18.13 35.00 -6.91
N SER A 572 -17.76 36.23 -7.26
CA SER A 572 -17.95 37.38 -6.38
C SER A 572 -19.40 37.85 -6.37
N ALA A 573 -19.71 38.82 -5.50
CA ALA A 573 -20.96 39.57 -5.62
C ALA A 573 -21.01 40.32 -6.97
N PRO A 574 -22.18 40.42 -7.61
CA PRO A 574 -22.33 41.14 -8.86
C PRO A 574 -22.14 42.66 -8.67
N ALA A 575 -21.25 43.27 -9.45
CA ALA A 575 -21.11 44.72 -9.52
C ALA A 575 -21.94 45.27 -10.70
N ARG A 576 -22.79 46.28 -10.45
CA ARG A 576 -23.70 46.81 -11.47
C ARG A 576 -23.43 48.27 -11.81
N THR A 577 -23.65 48.65 -13.07
CA THR A 577 -23.47 50.02 -13.56
C THR A 577 -24.48 51.03 -13.01
N ASP A 578 -25.57 50.57 -12.39
CA ASP A 578 -26.58 51.40 -11.73
C ASP A 578 -26.37 51.55 -10.22
N ALA A 579 -25.37 50.87 -9.65
CA ALA A 579 -24.96 51.01 -8.26
C ALA A 579 -24.31 52.39 -8.03
N GLY A 580 -25.14 53.41 -7.78
CA GLY A 580 -24.68 54.79 -7.54
C GLY A 580 -25.55 55.90 -8.13
N ARG A 581 -26.65 55.59 -8.82
CA ARG A 581 -27.58 56.62 -9.35
C ARG A 581 -28.50 57.11 -8.21
N PRO A 582 -28.48 58.39 -7.80
CA PRO A 582 -29.43 58.89 -6.82
C PRO A 582 -30.78 59.09 -7.51
N GLY A 583 -31.72 58.19 -7.25
CA GLY A 583 -33.03 58.20 -7.89
C GLY A 583 -34.01 57.28 -7.17
N VAL A 584 -34.72 57.87 -6.20
CA VAL A 584 -35.76 57.29 -5.33
C VAL A 584 -35.22 56.62 -4.06
N ALA A 585 -34.90 57.48 -3.09
CA ALA A 585 -34.88 57.12 -1.69
C ALA A 585 -36.31 56.79 -1.24
N THR A 586 -36.65 55.50 -1.17
CA THR A 586 -37.54 55.04 -0.12
C THR A 586 -36.66 54.75 1.09
N SER A 587 -36.59 55.74 1.99
CA SER A 587 -36.07 55.57 3.34
C SER A 587 -36.70 54.31 3.96
N PRO A 588 -35.94 53.40 4.58
CA PRO A 588 -36.55 52.45 5.48
C PRO A 588 -36.94 53.25 6.73
N THR A 589 -38.21 53.67 6.79
CA THR A 589 -38.90 53.94 8.03
C THR A 589 -38.70 52.73 8.94
N ALA A 590 -38.14 52.97 10.12
CA ALA A 590 -38.03 51.96 11.16
C ALA A 590 -39.41 51.31 11.39
N PRO A 591 -39.55 49.98 11.23
CA PRO A 591 -40.67 49.28 11.82
C PRO A 591 -40.36 49.10 13.30
N ALA A 592 -41.25 49.65 14.12
CA ALA A 592 -41.50 49.16 15.46
C ALA A 592 -41.61 47.62 15.46
N ALA A 593 -41.21 47.00 16.56
CA ALA A 593 -41.28 45.58 16.85
C ALA A 593 -42.53 44.91 16.24
N ALA A 594 -42.34 44.31 15.07
CA ALA A 594 -43.24 43.36 14.47
C ALA A 594 -42.40 42.12 14.20
N THR A 595 -42.72 41.06 14.94
CA THR A 595 -42.17 39.71 14.85
C THR A 595 -41.91 39.34 13.39
N ALA A 596 -40.66 39.03 13.05
CA ALA A 596 -40.28 38.54 11.74
C ALA A 596 -41.17 37.33 11.36
N PRO A 597 -41.64 37.19 10.11
CA PRO A 597 -42.23 35.94 9.67
C PRO A 597 -41.15 34.87 9.75
N GLU A 598 -41.38 33.89 10.62
CA GLU A 598 -40.54 32.70 10.73
C GLU A 598 -40.52 32.01 9.35
N PRO A 599 -39.34 31.61 8.83
CA PRO A 599 -39.25 30.99 7.51
C PRO A 599 -40.14 29.74 7.47
N GLU A 600 -41.17 29.76 6.61
CA GLU A 600 -41.94 28.55 6.32
C GLU A 600 -41.02 27.52 5.66
N PRO A 601 -41.08 26.24 6.07
CA PRO A 601 -40.28 25.19 5.45
C PRO A 601 -40.59 25.12 3.95
N ALA A 602 -39.54 24.97 3.14
CA ALA A 602 -39.69 24.84 1.69
C ALA A 602 -40.65 23.68 1.35
N PRO A 603 -41.43 23.74 0.25
CA PRO A 603 -42.39 22.69 -0.11
C PRO A 603 -41.74 21.31 -0.36
N SER A 604 -40.41 21.27 -0.45
CA SER A 604 -39.62 20.06 -0.56
C SER A 604 -39.05 19.56 0.77
N ASP A 605 -39.32 20.14 1.94
CA ASP A 605 -38.76 19.66 3.22
C ASP A 605 -39.54 18.46 3.79
N PRO A 606 -38.87 17.57 4.56
CA PRO A 606 -39.58 16.56 5.33
C PRO A 606 -40.49 17.23 6.39
N PRO A 607 -41.65 16.63 6.74
CA PRO A 607 -42.58 17.22 7.70
C PRO A 607 -41.88 17.59 9.02
N PRO A 608 -42.21 18.74 9.65
CA PRO A 608 -41.44 19.24 10.79
C PRO A 608 -41.73 18.48 12.08
N ILE A 609 -40.68 18.20 12.87
CA ILE A 609 -40.79 17.65 14.23
C ILE A 609 -41.57 18.62 15.12
N SER A 610 -42.36 18.09 16.06
CA SER A 610 -43.19 18.90 16.95
C SER A 610 -43.09 18.45 18.41
N ALA A 611 -43.61 19.29 19.33
CA ALA A 611 -43.68 19.01 20.77
C ALA A 611 -42.33 18.68 21.43
N VAL A 612 -41.26 19.35 21.00
CA VAL A 612 -39.93 19.19 21.60
C VAL A 612 -39.95 19.71 23.02
N ARG A 613 -39.50 18.88 23.96
CA ARG A 613 -39.42 19.18 25.40
C ARG A 613 -38.22 18.47 26.02
N VAL A 614 -37.69 19.04 27.09
CA VAL A 614 -36.61 18.43 27.88
C VAL A 614 -37.21 17.98 29.21
N GLU A 615 -37.21 16.69 29.46
CA GLU A 615 -37.66 16.07 30.70
C GLU A 615 -36.44 15.49 31.43
N GLY A 616 -35.96 16.17 32.47
CA GLY A 616 -34.71 15.81 33.14
C GLY A 616 -33.51 15.82 32.19
N ASP A 617 -32.89 14.66 31.97
CA ASP A 617 -31.78 14.47 31.02
C ASP A 617 -32.23 13.87 29.68
N THR A 618 -33.52 13.89 29.37
CA THR A 618 -34.08 13.28 28.16
C THR A 618 -34.83 14.30 27.31
N ILE A 619 -34.49 14.40 26.03
CA ILE A 619 -35.21 15.20 25.05
C ILE A 619 -36.30 14.33 24.43
N ARG A 620 -37.55 14.81 24.46
CA ARG A 620 -38.70 14.14 23.85
C ARG A 620 -39.37 15.03 22.82
N PHE A 621 -39.91 14.42 21.78
CA PHE A 621 -40.64 15.06 20.70
C PHE A 621 -41.56 14.07 20.00
N GLU A 622 -42.48 14.60 19.20
CA GLU A 622 -43.40 13.81 18.39
C GLU A 622 -42.86 13.67 16.96
N TRP A 623 -42.84 12.42 16.47
CA TRP A 623 -42.41 12.09 15.13
C TRP A 623 -43.54 12.34 14.13
N PRO A 624 -43.31 13.11 13.06
CA PRO A 624 -44.24 13.22 11.95
C PRO A 624 -44.36 11.91 11.18
N ASP A 625 -45.53 11.68 10.58
CA ASP A 625 -45.78 10.51 9.75
C ASP A 625 -44.74 10.41 8.60
N GLY A 626 -44.14 9.23 8.46
CA GLY A 626 -43.15 8.94 7.43
C GLY A 626 -41.72 9.44 7.73
N VAL A 627 -41.47 10.10 8.85
CA VAL A 627 -40.13 10.52 9.28
C VAL A 627 -39.53 9.47 10.21
N THR A 628 -38.34 8.97 9.87
CA THR A 628 -37.65 7.90 10.62
C THR A 628 -36.30 8.31 11.19
N GLU A 629 -35.77 9.46 10.77
CA GLU A 629 -34.52 10.06 11.28
C GLU A 629 -34.76 11.54 11.62
N ALA A 630 -34.10 12.03 12.66
CA ALA A 630 -34.16 13.43 13.10
C ALA A 630 -32.76 13.90 13.52
N MET A 631 -32.51 15.21 13.42
CA MET A 631 -31.30 15.88 13.88
C MET A 631 -31.61 16.71 15.12
N VAL A 632 -30.94 16.41 16.24
CA VAL A 632 -31.04 17.16 17.49
C VAL A 632 -29.86 18.12 17.60
N VAL A 633 -30.15 19.40 17.76
CA VAL A 633 -29.19 20.50 17.71
C VAL A 633 -29.23 21.22 19.06
N ILE A 634 -28.08 21.34 19.74
CA ILE A 634 -27.99 21.89 21.10
C ILE A 634 -26.96 23.02 21.17
N ARG A 635 -27.34 24.17 21.76
CA ARG A 635 -26.47 25.33 21.99
C ARG A 635 -26.60 25.86 23.41
N THR A 636 -25.51 26.31 23.99
CA THR A 636 -25.49 26.85 25.37
C THR A 636 -25.72 28.35 25.45
N ASP A 637 -25.55 29.07 24.33
CA ASP A 637 -25.51 30.53 24.29
C ASP A 637 -26.79 31.18 23.73
N ALA A 638 -27.46 30.52 22.78
CA ALA A 638 -28.71 30.99 22.18
C ALA A 638 -29.51 29.85 21.55
N ALA A 639 -30.77 30.09 21.20
CA ALA A 639 -31.58 29.13 20.45
C ALA A 639 -31.01 28.91 19.03
N PRO A 640 -30.80 27.64 18.58
CA PRO A 640 -30.21 27.37 17.26
C PRO A 640 -31.08 27.92 16.12
N SER A 641 -30.61 28.83 15.28
CA SER A 641 -31.47 29.39 14.20
C SER A 641 -31.63 28.42 13.02
N ASP A 642 -30.68 27.51 12.82
CA ASP A 642 -30.57 26.64 11.64
C ASP A 642 -30.22 25.18 12.06
N PRO A 643 -30.79 24.13 11.43
CA PRO A 643 -30.39 22.74 11.67
C PRO A 643 -28.91 22.41 11.38
N ALA A 644 -28.23 23.21 10.57
CA ALA A 644 -26.80 23.13 10.25
C ALA A 644 -25.96 24.18 11.01
N ASP A 645 -26.47 24.71 12.12
CA ASP A 645 -25.78 25.71 12.94
C ASP A 645 -24.40 25.21 13.42
N PRO A 646 -23.28 25.82 12.95
CA PRO A 646 -21.93 25.33 13.24
C PRO A 646 -21.52 25.57 14.70
N ARG A 647 -22.25 26.39 15.44
CA ARG A 647 -22.00 26.64 16.87
C ARG A 647 -22.74 25.66 17.77
N ALA A 648 -23.53 24.77 17.20
CA ALA A 648 -24.32 23.79 17.92
C ALA A 648 -23.66 22.42 17.96
N THR A 649 -23.90 21.67 19.03
CA THR A 649 -23.67 20.23 19.03
C THR A 649 -24.86 19.56 18.34
N ALA A 650 -24.63 18.94 17.20
CA ALA A 650 -25.65 18.23 16.44
C ALA A 650 -25.49 16.70 16.60
N SER A 651 -26.60 16.00 16.77
CA SER A 651 -26.63 14.54 16.87
C SER A 651 -27.82 13.97 16.10
N LYS A 652 -27.56 12.97 15.26
CA LYS A 652 -28.61 12.29 14.51
C LYS A 652 -29.22 11.17 15.35
N VAL A 653 -30.54 11.10 15.39
CA VAL A 653 -31.30 10.03 16.03
C VAL A 653 -32.24 9.34 15.05
N THR A 654 -32.40 8.02 15.18
CA THR A 654 -33.40 7.24 14.44
C THR A 654 -34.60 6.97 15.34
N ASN A 655 -35.80 6.83 14.77
CA ASN A 655 -37.01 6.51 15.53
C ASN A 655 -36.85 5.20 16.33
N MET A 656 -36.18 4.20 15.76
CA MET A 656 -35.83 2.95 16.47
C MET A 656 -35.00 3.23 17.74
N ARG A 657 -33.94 4.05 17.62
CA ARG A 657 -33.08 4.38 18.77
C ARG A 657 -33.81 5.22 19.81
N TYR A 658 -34.62 6.17 19.34
CA TYR A 658 -35.49 7.00 20.18
C TYR A 658 -36.49 6.16 21.00
N GLN A 659 -37.07 5.11 20.41
CA GLN A 659 -37.98 4.19 21.10
C GLN A 659 -37.26 3.31 22.14
N ILE A 660 -36.08 2.79 21.79
CA ILE A 660 -35.26 1.96 22.71
C ILE A 660 -34.86 2.77 23.95
N ASP A 661 -34.46 4.03 23.76
CA ASP A 661 -33.94 4.88 24.83
C ASP A 661 -35.04 5.70 25.55
N GLY A 662 -36.30 5.62 25.10
CA GLY A 662 -37.44 6.38 25.68
C GLY A 662 -37.36 7.91 25.46
N GLY A 663 -36.61 8.33 24.45
CA GLY A 663 -36.25 9.72 24.13
C GLY A 663 -34.79 9.83 23.68
N VAL A 664 -34.29 11.05 23.48
CA VAL A 664 -32.86 11.29 23.20
C VAL A 664 -32.14 11.66 24.49
N PRO A 665 -31.17 10.86 24.96
CA PRO A 665 -30.40 11.20 26.15
C PRO A 665 -29.51 12.42 25.87
N MET A 666 -29.59 13.43 26.75
CA MET A 666 -28.73 14.60 26.69
C MET A 666 -27.39 14.27 27.34
N SER A 667 -26.29 14.58 26.66
CA SER A 667 -24.95 14.37 27.18
C SER A 667 -24.72 15.17 28.47
N THR A 668 -24.14 14.52 29.49
CA THR A 668 -23.79 15.14 30.77
C THR A 668 -22.71 16.22 30.65
N ASN A 669 -22.00 16.25 29.52
CA ASN A 669 -20.92 17.19 29.25
C ASN A 669 -21.42 18.52 28.64
N ILE A 670 -22.73 18.66 28.38
CA ILE A 670 -23.32 19.89 27.87
C ILE A 670 -23.71 20.78 29.07
N PRO A 671 -23.10 21.98 29.22
CA PRO A 671 -23.48 22.92 30.26
C PRO A 671 -24.96 23.30 30.18
N ARG A 672 -25.62 23.42 31.34
CA ARG A 672 -27.00 23.89 31.45
C ARG A 672 -27.07 25.23 32.20
N PRO A 673 -27.94 26.17 31.81
CA PRO A 673 -29.02 26.03 30.84
C PRO A 673 -28.54 25.97 29.38
N CYS A 674 -29.28 25.26 28.52
CA CYS A 674 -29.00 25.19 27.08
C CYS A 674 -30.30 25.16 26.27
N HIS A 675 -30.19 25.45 24.98
CA HIS A 675 -31.28 25.47 24.02
C HIS A 675 -31.18 24.26 23.09
N VAL A 676 -32.32 23.60 22.87
CA VAL A 676 -32.46 22.41 22.04
C VAL A 676 -33.40 22.73 20.89
N ALA A 677 -33.05 22.27 19.69
CA ALA A 677 -33.92 22.28 18.53
C ALA A 677 -33.82 20.96 17.77
N VAL A 678 -34.92 20.51 17.14
CA VAL A 678 -34.95 19.21 16.43
C VAL A 678 -35.49 19.37 15.02
N ALA A 679 -34.72 18.94 14.03
CA ALA A 679 -35.13 18.95 12.62
C ALA A 679 -35.43 17.53 12.13
N SER A 680 -36.41 17.37 11.26
CA SER A 680 -36.67 16.10 10.59
C SER A 680 -35.61 15.83 9.53
N CYS A 681 -35.33 14.54 9.31
CA CYS A 681 -34.46 14.09 8.24
C CYS A 681 -35.20 13.10 7.35
N ARG A 682 -34.84 13.08 6.07
CA ARG A 682 -35.24 12.03 5.13
C ARG A 682 -34.04 11.52 4.37
N ARG A 683 -34.11 10.30 3.85
CA ARG A 683 -33.14 9.81 2.88
C ARG A 683 -33.65 9.99 1.47
N THR A 684 -32.78 10.41 0.56
CA THR A 684 -33.06 10.35 -0.87
C THR A 684 -33.09 8.88 -1.33
N PRO A 685 -33.65 8.57 -2.51
CA PRO A 685 -33.56 7.22 -3.11
C PRO A 685 -32.11 6.73 -3.28
N ALA A 686 -31.14 7.65 -3.37
CA ALA A 686 -29.70 7.37 -3.40
C ALA A 686 -29.07 7.19 -2.00
N GLY A 687 -29.88 7.19 -0.93
CA GLY A 687 -29.45 6.95 0.45
C GLY A 687 -28.87 8.18 1.18
N ALA A 688 -28.77 9.34 0.54
CA ALA A 688 -28.23 10.56 1.14
C ALA A 688 -29.20 11.17 2.16
N LEU A 689 -28.69 11.58 3.32
CA LEU A 689 -29.49 12.21 4.38
C LEU A 689 -29.73 13.69 4.04
N VAL A 690 -30.99 14.08 3.95
CA VAL A 690 -31.44 15.46 3.78
C VAL A 690 -32.09 15.88 5.09
N VAL A 691 -31.52 16.89 5.74
CA VAL A 691 -32.07 17.54 6.94
C VAL A 691 -33.01 18.66 6.48
N ALA A 692 -34.12 18.87 7.19
CA ALA A 692 -35.00 20.00 6.92
C ALA A 692 -34.23 21.32 6.94
N SER A 693 -34.59 22.26 6.06
CA SER A 693 -33.92 23.56 5.94
C SER A 693 -34.25 24.52 7.09
N ALA A 694 -35.29 24.22 7.88
CA ALA A 694 -35.70 25.00 9.04
C ALA A 694 -36.30 24.11 10.14
N PHE A 695 -36.36 24.66 11.36
CA PHE A 695 -37.04 24.02 12.49
C PHE A 695 -38.55 24.30 12.46
N GLY A 696 -39.36 23.34 12.89
CA GLY A 696 -40.79 23.55 13.09
C GLY A 696 -41.11 24.50 14.26
N ARG A 697 -42.31 25.09 14.25
CA ARG A 697 -42.75 26.08 15.26
C ARG A 697 -42.67 25.57 16.71
N SER A 698 -42.89 24.27 16.94
CA SER A 698 -42.78 23.64 18.26
C SER A 698 -41.58 22.69 18.38
N ALA A 699 -40.59 22.87 17.51
CA ALA A 699 -39.41 22.02 17.43
C ALA A 699 -38.26 22.48 18.32
N ARG A 700 -38.54 23.27 19.35
CA ARG A 700 -37.54 23.93 20.21
C ARG A 700 -37.92 23.81 21.68
N ALA A 701 -36.91 23.64 22.53
CA ALA A 701 -37.06 23.64 23.99
C ALA A 701 -35.83 24.25 24.67
N GLN A 702 -35.97 24.63 25.93
CA GLN A 702 -34.86 25.02 26.78
C GLN A 702 -34.67 23.96 27.87
N ALA A 703 -33.44 23.51 28.07
CA ALA A 703 -33.07 22.70 29.21
C ALA A 703 -32.71 23.64 30.38
N PRO A 704 -33.44 23.61 31.50
CA PRO A 704 -33.13 24.45 32.65
C PRO A 704 -31.81 24.01 33.30
N ALA A 705 -31.24 24.90 34.12
CA ALA A 705 -30.11 24.55 34.98
C ALA A 705 -30.47 23.32 35.84
N ARG A 706 -29.47 22.49 36.18
CA ARG A 706 -29.69 21.39 37.11
C ARG A 706 -29.85 21.98 38.52
N ASP A 707 -30.96 21.71 39.17
CA ASP A 707 -31.10 21.98 40.60
C ASP A 707 -30.06 21.13 41.34
N CYS A 708 -29.21 21.78 42.15
CA CYS A 708 -28.17 21.12 42.94
C CYS A 708 -28.75 20.26 44.07
#